data_AF-H3H4G5-F1
#
_entry.id   AF-H3H4G5-F1
#
_cell.length_a   1.000
_cell.length_b   1.000
_cell.length_c   1.000
_cell.angle_alpha   90.00
_cell.angle_beta   90.00
_cell.angle_gamma   90.00
#
_symmetry.space_group_name_H-M   'P 1'
#
loop_
_entity.id
_entity.type
_entity.pdbx_description
1 polymer ?
#
loop_
_entity_poly.entity_id
_entity_poly.type
_entity_poly.pdbx_seq_one_letter_code
_entity_poly.pdbx_strand_id
1 'polypeptide(L)'
;MAGTRLQIVGAFVVFALLAAPVAWHLTQVERVDLPVQRIQRLSWEKSRFGGPDEFLVDIYSFGSGSSSTPPSSAPNVAYSTQQLQLNEEQKNELQVAVETGLQATDDALETLLTVHQKRFSVFLLCDEKAATSAAVLTVGKYRHAWTSQCQVTKGDTVHSAIERLVQRHVYPQEQEKSVNKQQVEAKTARRSLNYRLQFSLLKENPVTPWTEDLPALVDQYVGRFVLKVGAVANFTVETQVVQYARLAKEITPSADGTEFYLSAEDLKQFKSANDFLDASVLEDREQVLHFMAALPDLVHAPLFIRPDGEEQKKRGLVTSFELPGWGIAVILNPHVLNAKPSINASEEAQAAETKRRELQRVMGLFISEFRTLLGVPSFTHRQREEDTASRAASRRRLQFLPSPADGIADWELDVVMRSRFTKLMQTAIETLQSTVELVETLPELSVLERVQMRVETAVTRLEAILCDSNQQNCVEASDLRSLLAMARQASELTDAAYYDHTMIRQLYFPQEQMLGVYAPLLAPLILPFLLGLVRELKRFKAKRAAKKAKQHNRRRTRRPGTRRRQAAVLRTPGPASPAQRAVGPGLRSRPALAVEEAGIPLDLEGTRLDNPVEADIRAEAGNQELSILGGEERSPAADNLAAEEDKAVLVEARIQAGQEAVQKPDSTKMAGRETEDTPVLEEAARPDSTTNGETNNRGNFTRNLNKEADESVAKKMFLGGLAFLPWLHLVNVIFYRKQFMDPTIDPTVTMWVRRSFMGFCFWTVLFVAWVLLFQLNWKDFGWQSLVMVVPDEDENAGW
;
A
#
# COMPACT_ATOMS: atom_id res chain seq x y z
N MET A 1 -44.27 4.61 -55.57
CA MET A 1 -43.02 4.79 -54.79
C MET A 1 -43.18 4.42 -53.29
N ALA A 2 -43.82 3.29 -52.94
CA ALA A 2 -44.00 2.89 -51.52
C ALA A 2 -43.11 1.71 -51.09
N GLY A 3 -42.58 0.92 -52.02
CA GLY A 3 -41.68 -0.20 -51.71
C GLY A 3 -40.32 0.29 -51.17
N THR A 4 -39.78 1.33 -51.79
CA THR A 4 -38.47 1.92 -51.45
C THR A 4 -38.40 2.40 -50.00
N ARG A 5 -39.44 3.05 -49.46
CA ARG A 5 -39.45 3.50 -48.05
C ARG A 5 -39.41 2.35 -47.05
N LEU A 6 -40.13 1.25 -47.31
CA LEU A 6 -40.07 0.06 -46.47
C LEU A 6 -38.71 -0.66 -46.59
N GLN A 7 -38.10 -0.63 -47.77
CA GLN A 7 -36.74 -1.16 -47.98
C GLN A 7 -35.68 -0.32 -47.24
N ILE A 8 -35.78 1.01 -47.26
CA ILE A 8 -34.85 1.91 -46.53
C ILE A 8 -34.96 1.71 -45.01
N VAL A 9 -36.18 1.73 -44.46
CA VAL A 9 -36.39 1.50 -43.01
C VAL A 9 -35.99 0.07 -42.62
N GLY A 10 -36.29 -0.93 -43.47
CA GLY A 10 -35.84 -2.30 -43.27
C GLY A 10 -34.32 -2.44 -43.29
N ALA A 11 -33.63 -1.76 -44.20
CA ALA A 11 -32.17 -1.75 -44.27
C ALA A 11 -31.54 -1.12 -43.03
N PHE A 12 -32.12 -0.04 -42.48
CA PHE A 12 -31.63 0.57 -41.24
C PHE A 12 -31.81 -0.37 -40.03
N VAL A 13 -32.94 -1.09 -39.94
CA VAL A 13 -33.15 -2.10 -38.89
C VAL A 13 -32.19 -3.28 -39.04
N VAL A 14 -31.93 -3.76 -40.27
CA VAL A 14 -30.93 -4.81 -40.53
C VAL A 14 -29.52 -4.33 -40.17
N PHE A 15 -29.15 -3.10 -40.53
CA PHE A 15 -27.87 -2.49 -40.14
C PHE A 15 -27.74 -2.41 -38.61
N ALA A 16 -28.77 -1.92 -37.90
CA ALA A 16 -28.75 -1.86 -36.44
C ALA A 16 -28.63 -3.25 -35.79
N LEU A 17 -29.29 -4.28 -36.33
CA LEU A 17 -29.17 -5.66 -35.85
C LEU A 17 -27.81 -6.31 -36.13
N LEU A 18 -27.13 -5.91 -37.22
CA LEU A 18 -25.77 -6.36 -37.53
C LEU A 18 -24.70 -5.57 -36.74
N ALA A 19 -24.95 -4.30 -36.45
CA ALA A 19 -24.06 -3.44 -35.68
C ALA A 19 -24.18 -3.66 -34.17
N ALA A 20 -25.35 -4.04 -33.65
CA ALA A 20 -25.57 -4.21 -32.21
C ALA A 20 -24.62 -5.23 -31.53
N PRO A 21 -24.30 -6.41 -32.11
CA PRO A 21 -23.31 -7.32 -31.53
C PRO A 21 -21.90 -6.71 -31.47
N VAL A 22 -21.50 -5.96 -32.51
CA VAL A 22 -20.19 -5.30 -32.58
C VAL A 22 -20.12 -4.15 -31.57
N ALA A 23 -21.16 -3.31 -31.51
CA ALA A 23 -21.28 -2.24 -30.53
C ALA A 23 -21.28 -2.78 -29.10
N TRP A 24 -22.03 -3.86 -28.84
CA TRP A 24 -22.03 -4.53 -27.53
C TRP A 24 -20.63 -4.99 -27.14
N HIS A 25 -19.94 -5.70 -28.03
CA HIS A 25 -18.58 -6.19 -27.76
C HIS A 25 -17.57 -5.05 -27.53
N LEU A 26 -17.67 -3.95 -28.30
CA LEU A 26 -16.86 -2.74 -28.10
C LEU A 26 -17.19 -1.96 -26.80
N THR A 27 -18.36 -2.20 -26.20
CA THR A 27 -18.75 -1.61 -24.90
C THR A 27 -18.52 -2.54 -23.71
N GLN A 28 -18.10 -3.80 -23.93
CA GLN A 28 -17.76 -4.70 -22.84
C GLN A 28 -16.41 -4.32 -22.24
N VAL A 29 -16.39 -4.11 -20.92
CA VAL A 29 -15.15 -3.94 -20.16
C VAL A 29 -14.42 -5.28 -20.09
N GLU A 30 -13.12 -5.29 -20.38
CA GLU A 30 -12.28 -6.48 -20.23
C GLU A 30 -12.18 -6.88 -18.76
N ARG A 31 -12.63 -8.10 -18.44
CA ARG A 31 -12.64 -8.64 -17.08
C ARG A 31 -12.32 -10.13 -17.12
N VAL A 32 -11.19 -10.48 -16.54
CA VAL A 32 -10.74 -11.86 -16.35
C VAL A 32 -11.12 -12.34 -14.95
N ASP A 33 -11.46 -13.63 -14.82
CA ASP A 33 -11.85 -14.24 -13.54
C ASP A 33 -10.65 -14.41 -12.60
N LEU A 34 -10.83 -14.01 -11.33
CA LEU A 34 -9.84 -14.20 -10.26
C LEU A 34 -10.07 -15.55 -9.54
N PRO A 35 -9.03 -16.14 -8.90
CA PRO A 35 -9.12 -17.41 -8.19
C PRO A 35 -9.81 -17.29 -6.81
N VAL A 36 -11.05 -16.78 -6.79
CA VAL A 36 -11.85 -16.46 -5.59
C VAL A 36 -11.86 -17.59 -4.56
N GLN A 37 -12.12 -18.82 -5.01
CA GLN A 37 -12.18 -19.98 -4.10
C GLN A 37 -10.85 -20.32 -3.42
N ARG A 38 -9.70 -20.03 -4.06
CA ARG A 38 -8.38 -20.22 -3.44
C ARG A 38 -8.14 -19.12 -2.41
N ILE A 39 -8.41 -17.87 -2.77
CA ILE A 39 -8.28 -16.70 -1.88
C ILE A 39 -9.14 -16.84 -0.62
N GLN A 40 -10.39 -17.32 -0.74
CA GLN A 40 -11.28 -17.55 0.40
C GLN A 40 -10.86 -18.72 1.32
N ARG A 41 -10.00 -19.62 0.85
CA ARG A 41 -9.40 -20.68 1.69
C ARG A 41 -8.18 -20.17 2.47
N LEU A 42 -7.49 -19.13 2.00
CA LEU A 42 -6.37 -18.52 2.70
C LEU A 42 -6.86 -17.94 4.04
N SER A 43 -6.32 -18.45 5.14
CA SER A 43 -6.66 -18.04 6.49
C SER A 43 -5.42 -18.15 7.37
N TRP A 44 -5.00 -17.03 7.97
CA TRP A 44 -3.85 -17.01 8.87
C TRP A 44 -4.08 -17.94 10.06
N GLU A 45 -5.20 -17.79 10.77
CA GLU A 45 -5.57 -18.54 11.99
C GLU A 45 -5.59 -20.06 11.80
N LYS A 46 -5.99 -20.55 10.61
CA LYS A 46 -6.06 -21.98 10.29
C LYS A 46 -4.75 -22.56 9.74
N SER A 47 -3.75 -21.71 9.51
CA SER A 47 -2.45 -22.14 9.01
C SER A 47 -1.58 -22.76 10.10
N ARG A 48 -0.51 -23.46 9.69
CA ARG A 48 0.50 -23.99 10.62
C ARG A 48 1.14 -22.92 11.53
N PHE A 49 1.12 -21.65 11.12
CA PHE A 49 1.66 -20.50 11.89
C PHE A 49 0.60 -19.72 12.67
N GLY A 50 -0.69 -19.99 12.45
CA GLY A 50 -1.81 -19.31 13.13
C GLY A 50 -2.23 -19.97 14.44
N GLY A 51 -1.89 -21.25 14.61
CA GLY A 51 -2.03 -21.97 15.87
C GLY A 51 -0.94 -21.65 16.88
N PRO A 52 -0.94 -22.33 18.04
CA PRO A 52 0.15 -22.25 19.02
C PRO A 52 1.39 -22.99 18.50
N ASP A 53 2.15 -22.33 17.63
CA ASP A 53 3.41 -22.84 17.07
C ASP A 53 4.41 -23.10 18.21
N GLU A 54 4.77 -24.36 18.46
CA GLU A 54 5.57 -24.76 19.63
C GLU A 54 7.05 -24.39 19.42
N PHE A 55 7.46 -23.26 20.00
CA PHE A 55 8.84 -22.79 19.92
C PHE A 55 9.76 -23.64 20.80
N LEU A 56 10.53 -24.51 20.16
CA LEU A 56 11.53 -25.36 20.82
C LEU A 56 12.79 -24.57 21.19
N VAL A 57 13.15 -24.61 22.48
CA VAL A 57 14.40 -24.07 23.02
C VAL A 57 15.26 -25.21 23.53
N ASP A 58 16.43 -25.38 22.94
CA ASP A 58 17.36 -26.49 23.23
C ASP A 58 18.30 -26.10 24.40
N ILE A 59 18.20 -26.79 25.54
CA ILE A 59 19.03 -26.59 26.73
C ILE A 59 20.16 -27.63 26.71
N TYR A 60 21.39 -27.16 26.52
CA TYR A 60 22.60 -27.98 26.45
C TYR A 60 23.31 -28.05 27.81
N SER A 61 23.54 -29.28 28.30
CA SER A 61 24.35 -29.53 29.49
C SER A 61 25.63 -30.30 29.15
N PHE A 62 26.76 -29.84 29.70
CA PHE A 62 28.07 -30.53 29.58
C PHE A 62 28.34 -31.49 30.74
N GLY A 63 27.54 -31.42 31.81
CA GLY A 63 27.65 -32.30 32.97
C GLY A 63 27.01 -33.68 32.74
N SER A 64 27.59 -34.72 33.35
CA SER A 64 27.11 -36.11 33.25
C SER A 64 25.82 -36.42 34.04
N GLY A 65 25.19 -35.43 34.67
CA GLY A 65 23.94 -35.57 35.41
C GLY A 65 22.71 -35.55 34.49
N SER A 66 21.70 -36.37 34.79
CA SER A 66 20.40 -36.32 34.11
C SER A 66 19.62 -35.08 34.56
N SER A 67 19.69 -34.00 33.79
CA SER A 67 18.84 -32.82 33.94
C SER A 67 17.41 -33.13 33.48
N SER A 68 16.45 -33.10 34.38
CA SER A 68 15.04 -33.20 34.02
C SER A 68 14.61 -31.97 33.23
N THR A 69 13.94 -32.18 32.10
CA THR A 69 13.42 -31.08 31.29
C THR A 69 12.46 -30.23 32.12
N PRO A 70 12.76 -28.93 32.37
CA PRO A 70 11.86 -28.08 33.12
C PRO A 70 10.58 -27.85 32.31
N PRO A 71 9.40 -27.76 32.95
CA PRO A 71 8.20 -27.36 32.23
C PRO A 71 8.29 -25.86 31.86
N SER A 72 7.68 -25.52 30.73
CA SER A 72 7.48 -24.14 30.31
C SER A 72 6.16 -23.59 30.87
N SER A 73 6.19 -22.39 31.44
CA SER A 73 4.98 -21.63 31.80
C SER A 73 4.40 -20.84 30.62
N ALA A 74 5.05 -20.82 29.45
CA ALA A 74 4.52 -20.19 28.24
C ALA A 74 3.74 -21.21 27.39
N PRO A 75 2.56 -20.85 26.85
CA PRO A 75 1.66 -21.82 26.18
C PRO A 75 2.21 -22.40 24.87
N ASN A 76 3.16 -21.70 24.23
CA ASN A 76 3.67 -22.02 22.89
C ASN A 76 5.20 -22.20 22.90
N VAL A 77 5.78 -22.65 24.00
CA VAL A 77 7.24 -22.84 24.13
C VAL A 77 7.47 -24.18 24.83
N ALA A 78 8.36 -25.00 24.28
CA ALA A 78 8.83 -26.22 24.93
C ALA A 78 10.35 -26.20 25.06
N TYR A 79 10.82 -26.67 26.22
CA TYR A 79 12.24 -26.88 26.46
C TYR A 79 12.59 -28.32 26.05
N SER A 80 13.71 -28.49 25.36
CA SER A 80 14.28 -29.80 25.04
C SER A 80 15.67 -29.85 25.65
N THR A 81 15.95 -30.82 26.51
CA THR A 81 17.23 -30.90 27.22
C THR A 81 18.13 -31.94 26.56
N GLN A 82 19.32 -31.50 26.14
CA GLN A 82 20.29 -32.30 25.40
C GLN A 82 21.63 -32.30 26.13
N GLN A 83 22.30 -33.45 26.20
CA GLN A 83 23.67 -33.53 26.71
C GLN A 83 24.65 -33.40 25.55
N LEU A 84 25.59 -32.46 25.63
CA LEU A 84 26.65 -32.29 24.62
C LEU A 84 27.98 -32.78 25.20
N GLN A 85 28.57 -33.79 24.55
CA GLN A 85 29.91 -34.25 24.89
C GLN A 85 30.92 -33.42 24.09
N LEU A 86 31.73 -32.63 24.80
CA LEU A 86 32.81 -31.83 24.21
C LEU A 86 34.09 -32.65 24.12
N ASN A 87 34.83 -32.48 23.03
CA ASN A 87 36.20 -32.97 22.93
C ASN A 87 37.11 -32.20 23.91
N GLU A 88 38.21 -32.80 24.37
CA GLU A 88 39.14 -32.12 25.29
C GLU A 88 39.74 -30.84 24.70
N GLU A 89 39.91 -30.75 23.38
CA GLU A 89 40.30 -29.51 22.68
C GLU A 89 39.23 -28.42 22.83
N GLN A 90 37.98 -28.70 22.43
CA GLN A 90 36.84 -27.78 22.58
C GLN A 90 36.60 -27.34 24.03
N LYS A 91 36.83 -28.23 24.98
CA LYS A 91 36.71 -27.96 26.42
C LYS A 91 37.82 -27.01 26.92
N ASN A 92 39.05 -27.19 26.45
CA ASN A 92 40.16 -26.27 26.73
C ASN A 92 39.91 -24.90 26.08
N GLU A 93 39.47 -24.85 24.83
CA GLU A 93 39.09 -23.61 24.14
C GLU A 93 37.98 -22.85 24.88
N LEU A 94 36.91 -23.57 25.29
CA LEU A 94 35.82 -22.99 26.05
C LEU A 94 36.28 -22.46 27.43
N GLN A 95 37.15 -23.19 28.13
CA GLN A 95 37.70 -22.72 29.40
C GLN A 95 38.54 -21.44 29.23
N VAL A 96 39.44 -21.41 28.24
CA VAL A 96 40.24 -20.21 27.91
C VAL A 96 39.34 -19.03 27.50
N ALA A 97 38.26 -19.30 26.76
CA ALA A 97 37.28 -18.28 26.37
C ALA A 97 36.49 -17.71 27.56
N VAL A 98 36.14 -18.54 28.55
CA VAL A 98 35.50 -18.11 29.81
C VAL A 98 36.45 -17.24 30.64
N GLU A 99 37.72 -17.62 30.74
CA GLU A 99 38.75 -16.86 31.45
C GLU A 99 39.10 -15.53 30.73
N THR A 100 39.04 -15.51 29.39
CA THR A 100 39.29 -14.30 28.57
C THR A 100 38.16 -13.28 28.66
N GLY A 101 36.90 -13.74 28.72
CA GLY A 101 35.74 -12.90 29.01
C GLY A 101 34.53 -13.17 28.11
N LEU A 102 33.40 -12.54 28.47
CA LEU A 102 32.06 -12.88 27.95
C LEU A 102 31.94 -12.85 26.41
N GLN A 103 32.63 -11.94 25.72
CA GLN A 103 32.60 -11.91 24.24
C GLN A 103 33.35 -13.10 23.62
N ALA A 104 34.48 -13.50 24.19
CA ALA A 104 35.20 -14.69 23.73
C ALA A 104 34.38 -15.96 24.03
N THR A 105 33.64 -15.99 25.15
CA THR A 105 32.72 -17.09 25.47
C THR A 105 31.59 -17.22 24.44
N ASP A 106 30.97 -16.10 24.03
CA ASP A 106 29.94 -16.02 22.97
C ASP A 106 30.45 -16.60 21.64
N ASP A 107 31.66 -16.19 21.23
CA ASP A 107 32.30 -16.66 20.00
C ASP A 107 32.68 -18.16 20.06
N ALA A 108 33.19 -18.63 21.20
CA ALA A 108 33.51 -20.04 21.40
C ALA A 108 32.25 -20.93 21.44
N LEU A 109 31.16 -20.50 22.08
CA LEU A 109 29.93 -21.28 22.13
C LEU A 109 29.26 -21.44 20.75
N GLU A 110 29.40 -20.45 19.86
CA GLU A 110 28.86 -20.55 18.49
C GLU A 110 29.61 -21.59 17.65
N THR A 111 30.93 -21.77 17.83
CA THR A 111 31.70 -22.77 17.08
C THR A 111 31.46 -24.22 17.54
N LEU A 112 30.90 -24.44 18.74
CA LEU A 112 30.58 -25.78 19.25
C LEU A 112 29.40 -26.44 18.53
N LEU A 113 28.46 -25.65 17.97
CA LEU A 113 27.32 -26.16 17.23
C LEU A 113 27.63 -26.26 15.73
N THR A 114 28.18 -27.40 15.33
CA THR A 114 28.59 -27.67 13.93
C THR A 114 27.46 -27.62 12.91
N VAL A 115 26.21 -27.79 13.36
CA VAL A 115 25.00 -27.51 12.57
C VAL A 115 24.51 -26.12 12.96
N HIS A 116 24.37 -25.21 12.00
CA HIS A 116 23.76 -23.89 12.22
C HIS A 116 22.31 -24.08 12.72
N GLN A 117 22.12 -24.03 14.02
CA GLN A 117 20.79 -24.22 14.60
C GLN A 117 19.94 -22.99 14.34
N LYS A 118 18.85 -23.19 13.59
CA LYS A 118 17.80 -22.20 13.34
C LYS A 118 16.92 -21.93 14.59
N ARG A 119 17.35 -22.39 15.77
CA ARG A 119 16.63 -22.35 17.06
C ARG A 119 17.44 -21.60 18.09
N PHE A 120 16.79 -21.18 19.17
CA PHE A 120 17.46 -20.54 20.30
C PHE A 120 17.90 -21.60 21.32
N SER A 121 19.17 -21.55 21.75
CA SER A 121 19.74 -22.54 22.68
C SER A 121 20.23 -21.92 24.01
N VAL A 122 20.35 -22.74 25.05
CA VAL A 122 20.84 -22.32 26.37
C VAL A 122 21.90 -23.29 26.87
N PHE A 123 23.15 -22.83 27.06
CA PHE A 123 24.27 -23.64 27.53
C PHE A 123 24.47 -23.56 29.05
N LEU A 124 24.69 -24.72 29.67
CA LEU A 124 24.96 -24.88 31.10
C LEU A 124 26.46 -25.20 31.28
N LEU A 125 27.28 -24.17 31.56
CA LEU A 125 28.74 -24.27 31.53
C LEU A 125 29.36 -25.10 32.67
N CYS A 126 28.61 -25.39 33.74
CA CYS A 126 29.10 -26.19 34.88
C CYS A 126 30.35 -25.64 35.61
N ASP A 127 30.50 -24.31 35.73
CA ASP A 127 31.61 -23.73 36.50
C ASP A 127 31.28 -23.68 38.00
N GLU A 128 31.82 -24.63 38.77
CA GLU A 128 31.67 -24.71 40.23
C GLU A 128 32.16 -23.46 40.98
N LYS A 129 33.16 -22.73 40.44
CA LYS A 129 33.67 -21.50 41.07
C LYS A 129 32.64 -20.38 40.89
N ALA A 130 32.15 -20.18 39.66
CA ALA A 130 31.16 -19.15 39.36
C ALA A 130 29.74 -19.49 39.84
N ALA A 131 29.40 -20.77 40.05
CA ALA A 131 28.09 -21.20 40.54
C ALA A 131 27.80 -20.77 42.00
N THR A 132 28.83 -20.38 42.77
CA THR A 132 28.66 -19.79 44.11
C THR A 132 28.24 -18.31 44.07
N SER A 133 28.47 -17.63 42.94
CA SER A 133 27.94 -16.29 42.68
C SER A 133 26.49 -16.36 42.22
N ALA A 134 25.77 -15.23 42.26
CA ALA A 134 24.38 -15.17 41.80
C ALA A 134 24.28 -15.61 40.33
N ALA A 135 23.48 -16.65 40.06
CA ALA A 135 23.33 -17.20 38.72
C ALA A 135 22.63 -16.20 37.78
N VAL A 136 23.43 -15.54 36.95
CA VAL A 136 22.97 -14.70 35.83
C VAL A 136 22.86 -15.58 34.59
N LEU A 137 21.84 -15.35 33.78
CA LEU A 137 21.75 -15.86 32.42
C LEU A 137 22.29 -14.78 31.47
N THR A 138 23.41 -15.06 30.82
CA THR A 138 24.04 -14.18 29.83
C THR A 138 23.50 -14.51 28.45
N VAL A 139 23.03 -13.51 27.71
CA VAL A 139 22.46 -13.65 26.37
C VAL A 139 23.46 -13.15 25.35
N GLY A 140 23.86 -14.03 24.43
CA GLY A 140 24.88 -13.78 23.42
C GLY A 140 24.44 -12.84 22.30
N LYS A 141 25.38 -12.58 21.37
CA LYS A 141 25.08 -11.93 20.09
C LYS A 141 24.57 -12.91 19.04
N TYR A 142 24.76 -14.21 19.25
CA TYR A 142 24.26 -15.30 18.39
C TYR A 142 22.93 -15.89 18.89
N ARG A 143 22.50 -17.05 18.39
CA ARG A 143 21.21 -17.68 18.75
C ARG A 143 21.23 -18.41 20.10
N HIS A 144 22.02 -17.95 21.06
CA HIS A 144 22.21 -18.68 22.30
C HIS A 144 22.37 -17.78 23.55
N ALA A 145 22.17 -18.40 24.71
CA ALA A 145 22.46 -17.85 26.03
C ALA A 145 23.24 -18.88 26.86
N TRP A 146 23.86 -18.46 27.96
CA TRP A 146 24.56 -19.39 28.86
C TRP A 146 24.55 -18.94 30.32
N THR A 147 24.83 -19.89 31.21
CA THR A 147 25.00 -19.66 32.65
C THR A 147 26.06 -20.60 33.23
N SER A 148 26.59 -20.26 34.41
CA SER A 148 27.56 -21.09 35.14
C SER A 148 26.95 -22.33 35.81
N GLN A 149 25.62 -22.38 35.99
CA GLN A 149 24.95 -23.52 36.62
C GLN A 149 25.05 -24.80 35.79
N CYS A 150 25.04 -25.96 36.46
CA CYS A 150 25.03 -27.28 35.83
C CYS A 150 23.63 -27.83 35.50
N GLN A 151 22.60 -27.40 36.23
CA GLN A 151 21.25 -27.96 36.17
C GLN A 151 20.23 -26.84 36.33
N VAL A 152 19.06 -27.02 35.74
CA VAL A 152 17.94 -26.08 35.81
C VAL A 152 16.74 -26.84 36.38
N THR A 153 16.32 -26.54 37.61
CA THR A 153 15.10 -27.12 38.19
C THR A 153 13.94 -26.12 38.13
N LYS A 154 12.71 -26.62 38.23
CA LYS A 154 11.50 -25.80 38.08
C LYS A 154 11.41 -24.76 39.21
N GLY A 155 11.35 -23.48 38.85
CA GLY A 155 11.25 -22.36 39.79
C GLY A 155 12.61 -21.81 40.26
N ASP A 156 13.73 -22.37 39.80
CA ASP A 156 15.05 -21.81 40.06
C ASP A 156 15.24 -20.43 39.44
N THR A 157 16.23 -19.70 39.95
CA THR A 157 16.62 -18.39 39.42
C THR A 157 16.89 -18.42 37.91
N VAL A 158 17.63 -19.42 37.42
CA VAL A 158 17.89 -19.62 35.98
C VAL A 158 16.64 -20.04 35.21
N HIS A 159 15.81 -20.95 35.73
CA HIS A 159 14.53 -21.30 35.08
C HIS A 159 13.66 -20.06 34.89
N SER A 160 13.51 -19.23 35.92
CA SER A 160 12.78 -17.96 35.85
C SER A 160 13.42 -16.93 34.91
N ALA A 161 14.74 -16.99 34.72
CA ALA A 161 15.47 -16.12 33.79
C ALA A 161 15.25 -16.58 32.34
N ILE A 162 15.27 -17.89 32.06
CA ILE A 162 14.96 -18.48 30.76
C ILE A 162 13.50 -18.17 30.39
N GLU A 163 12.53 -18.41 31.29
CA GLU A 163 11.13 -18.08 31.03
C GLU A 163 10.94 -16.60 30.70
N ARG A 164 11.55 -15.70 31.49
CA ARG A 164 11.50 -14.26 31.26
C ARG A 164 12.18 -13.84 29.95
N LEU A 165 13.30 -14.45 29.61
CA LEU A 165 14.01 -14.21 28.34
C LEU A 165 13.12 -14.60 27.14
N VAL A 166 12.53 -15.80 27.19
CA VAL A 166 11.72 -16.31 26.08
C VAL A 166 10.40 -15.55 25.97
N GLN A 167 9.65 -15.39 27.06
CA GLN A 167 8.33 -14.75 27.06
C GLN A 167 8.37 -13.26 26.70
N ARG A 168 9.44 -12.54 27.05
CA ARG A 168 9.52 -11.08 26.88
C ARG A 168 10.39 -10.63 25.70
N HIS A 169 11.44 -11.38 25.35
CA HIS A 169 12.44 -10.92 24.38
C HIS A 169 12.54 -11.82 23.13
N VAL A 170 12.60 -13.16 23.28
CA VAL A 170 12.80 -14.07 22.12
C VAL A 170 11.48 -14.44 21.42
N TYR A 171 10.38 -14.59 22.16
CA TYR A 171 9.05 -14.90 21.65
C TYR A 171 7.95 -14.09 22.39
N PRO A 172 7.91 -12.75 22.17
CA PRO A 172 7.00 -11.86 22.89
C PRO A 172 5.52 -12.11 22.54
N GLN A 173 4.77 -12.61 23.52
CA GLN A 173 3.32 -12.82 23.42
C GLN A 173 2.57 -11.51 23.17
N GLU A 174 1.48 -11.54 22.42
CA GLU A 174 0.75 -10.31 22.05
C GLU A 174 -0.02 -9.68 23.23
N GLN A 175 -0.40 -10.49 24.22
CA GLN A 175 -1.28 -10.07 25.32
C GLN A 175 -0.59 -9.13 26.35
N GLU A 176 0.74 -9.17 26.51
CA GLU A 176 1.45 -8.24 27.42
C GLU A 176 1.57 -6.81 26.86
N LYS A 177 1.18 -6.56 25.61
CA LYS A 177 1.54 -5.32 24.91
C LYS A 177 0.69 -4.10 25.28
N SER A 178 -0.48 -4.26 25.91
CA SER A 178 -1.53 -3.21 25.98
C SER A 178 -1.10 -1.83 26.49
N VAL A 179 -0.17 -1.72 27.45
CA VAL A 179 0.25 -0.44 28.03
C VAL A 179 1.41 0.22 27.24
N ASN A 180 2.38 -0.56 26.76
CA ASN A 180 3.57 -0.02 26.08
C ASN A 180 3.45 -0.01 24.54
N LYS A 181 2.45 -0.68 23.96
CA LYS A 181 2.27 -0.81 22.50
C LYS A 181 2.21 0.54 21.81
N GLN A 182 1.41 1.49 22.32
CA GLN A 182 1.27 2.82 21.72
C GLN A 182 2.59 3.61 21.70
N GLN A 183 3.40 3.53 22.76
CA GLN A 183 4.70 4.22 22.80
C GLN A 183 5.75 3.57 21.88
N VAL A 184 5.77 2.23 21.81
CA VAL A 184 6.67 1.51 20.90
C VAL A 184 6.26 1.75 19.44
N GLU A 185 4.97 1.65 19.12
CA GLU A 185 4.46 1.86 17.77
C GLU A 185 4.66 3.30 17.28
N ALA A 186 4.48 4.30 18.15
CA ALA A 186 4.77 5.70 17.83
C ALA A 186 6.25 5.96 17.51
N LYS A 187 7.18 5.20 18.11
CA LYS A 187 8.62 5.29 17.81
C LYS A 187 9.04 4.49 16.58
N THR A 188 8.40 3.35 16.29
CA THR A 188 8.76 2.54 15.12
C THR A 188 8.46 3.25 13.80
N ALA A 189 9.33 3.08 12.81
CA ALA A 189 9.03 3.49 11.46
C ALA A 189 7.85 2.68 10.89
N ARG A 190 7.09 3.32 9.99
CA ARG A 190 6.10 2.62 9.18
C ARG A 190 6.74 1.41 8.48
N ARG A 191 6.03 0.28 8.49
CA ARG A 191 6.48 -0.95 7.84
C ARG A 191 6.35 -0.81 6.32
N SER A 192 7.46 -0.93 5.59
CA SER A 192 7.52 -1.03 4.13
C SER A 192 8.40 -2.21 3.70
N LEU A 193 8.35 -2.55 2.41
CA LEU A 193 9.22 -3.53 1.76
C LEU A 193 10.54 -2.90 1.29
N ASN A 194 10.50 -1.61 0.97
CA ASN A 194 11.62 -0.80 0.50
C ASN A 194 11.80 0.40 1.45
N TYR A 195 13.02 0.61 1.91
CA TYR A 195 13.43 1.73 2.74
C TYR A 195 14.56 2.49 2.08
N ARG A 196 14.52 3.82 2.20
CA ARG A 196 15.60 4.71 1.78
C ARG A 196 16.22 5.37 3.01
N LEU A 197 17.48 5.06 3.27
CA LEU A 197 18.24 5.54 4.42
C LEU A 197 19.02 6.80 4.00
N GLN A 198 18.55 7.97 4.42
CA GLN A 198 19.09 9.27 4.00
C GLN A 198 19.99 9.86 5.09
N PHE A 199 21.30 9.75 4.91
CA PHE A 199 22.32 10.30 5.81
C PHE A 199 22.65 11.74 5.40
N SER A 200 22.29 12.70 6.24
CA SER A 200 22.36 14.13 5.91
C SER A 200 23.31 14.89 6.83
N LEU A 201 24.38 15.47 6.30
CA LEU A 201 25.17 16.48 7.01
C LEU A 201 24.46 17.84 6.88
N LEU A 202 23.87 18.31 7.97
CA LEU A 202 23.18 19.60 8.04
C LEU A 202 24.17 20.68 8.50
N LYS A 203 24.60 21.56 7.60
CA LYS A 203 25.51 22.66 7.92
C LYS A 203 24.72 23.95 8.16
N GLU A 204 24.88 24.55 9.34
CA GLU A 204 24.28 25.85 9.65
C GLU A 204 24.90 26.97 8.79
N ASN A 205 26.23 26.96 8.66
CA ASN A 205 26.99 27.88 7.81
C ASN A 205 27.79 27.07 6.77
N PRO A 206 27.70 27.40 5.46
CA PRO A 206 28.45 26.68 4.43
C PRO A 206 29.97 26.78 4.57
N VAL A 207 30.48 27.82 5.26
CA VAL A 207 31.91 28.05 5.48
C VAL A 207 32.50 27.13 6.57
N THR A 208 31.68 26.59 7.47
CA THR A 208 32.16 25.72 8.56
C THR A 208 32.89 24.49 7.98
N PRO A 209 34.16 24.22 8.35
CA PRO A 209 34.94 23.18 7.69
C PRO A 209 34.49 21.77 8.08
N TRP A 210 34.46 20.89 7.08
CA TRP A 210 34.20 19.46 7.19
C TRP A 210 35.15 18.74 6.24
N THR A 211 35.99 17.84 6.77
CA THR A 211 37.10 17.20 6.05
C THR A 211 36.88 15.73 5.70
N GLU A 212 35.83 15.12 6.25
CA GLU A 212 35.61 13.68 6.16
C GLU A 212 34.74 13.32 4.95
N ASP A 213 34.97 12.16 4.35
CA ASP A 213 34.06 11.63 3.35
C ASP A 213 32.85 10.97 4.03
N LEU A 214 31.68 11.59 3.90
CA LEU A 214 30.43 11.11 4.51
C LEU A 214 30.01 9.72 3.96
N PRO A 215 29.98 9.48 2.63
CA PRO A 215 29.86 8.15 2.04
C PRO A 215 30.75 7.08 2.69
N ALA A 216 32.08 7.26 2.71
CA ALA A 216 32.99 6.28 3.29
C ALA A 216 32.75 6.05 4.79
N LEU A 217 32.42 7.11 5.54
CA LEU A 217 32.10 7.00 6.97
C LEU A 217 30.81 6.22 7.23
N VAL A 218 29.78 6.41 6.40
CA VAL A 218 28.52 5.65 6.49
C VAL A 218 28.74 4.19 6.14
N ASP A 219 29.49 3.88 5.07
CA ASP A 219 29.82 2.49 4.71
C ASP A 219 30.62 1.78 5.82
N GLN A 220 31.68 2.43 6.32
CA GLN A 220 32.55 1.88 7.36
C GLN A 220 31.81 1.51 8.64
N TYR A 221 30.90 2.37 9.13
CA TYR A 221 30.24 2.18 10.42
C TYR A 221 28.86 1.53 10.32
N VAL A 222 28.10 1.78 9.25
CA VAL A 222 26.69 1.38 9.13
C VAL A 222 26.48 0.29 8.07
N GLY A 223 27.39 0.13 7.11
CA GLY A 223 27.28 -0.85 6.02
C GLY A 223 27.05 -2.28 6.50
N ARG A 224 27.81 -2.74 7.51
CA ARG A 224 27.61 -4.09 8.12
C ARG A 224 26.22 -4.27 8.75
N PHE A 225 25.70 -3.24 9.42
CA PHE A 225 24.36 -3.27 9.99
C PHE A 225 23.32 -3.40 8.88
N VAL A 226 23.41 -2.57 7.83
CA VAL A 226 22.50 -2.57 6.67
C VAL A 226 22.49 -3.92 5.97
N LEU A 227 23.67 -4.50 5.70
CA LEU A 227 23.80 -5.85 5.12
C LEU A 227 23.11 -6.91 6.00
N LYS A 228 23.27 -6.84 7.32
CA LYS A 228 22.67 -7.80 8.26
C LYS A 228 21.15 -7.65 8.34
N VAL A 229 20.60 -6.43 8.33
CA VAL A 229 19.14 -6.20 8.36
C VAL A 229 18.48 -6.33 6.98
N GLY A 230 19.23 -6.36 5.87
CA GLY A 230 18.71 -6.48 4.49
C GLY A 230 17.85 -7.72 4.20
N ALA A 231 17.93 -8.74 5.05
CA ALA A 231 16.99 -9.87 4.98
C ALA A 231 15.54 -9.48 5.39
N VAL A 232 15.36 -8.40 6.16
CA VAL A 232 14.04 -7.89 6.59
C VAL A 232 13.33 -7.09 5.48
N ALA A 233 14.06 -6.23 4.77
CA ALA A 233 13.54 -5.33 3.73
C ALA A 233 14.66 -4.91 2.77
N ASN A 234 14.33 -4.30 1.63
CA ASN A 234 15.34 -3.68 0.78
C ASN A 234 15.73 -2.32 1.37
N PHE A 235 17.02 -2.00 1.36
CA PHE A 235 17.55 -0.74 1.85
C PHE A 235 18.41 -0.08 0.76
N THR A 236 18.04 1.13 0.35
CA THR A 236 18.91 2.02 -0.41
C THR A 236 19.59 2.99 0.57
N VAL A 237 20.87 3.28 0.36
CA VAL A 237 21.64 4.21 1.20
C VAL A 237 21.99 5.43 0.35
N GLU A 238 21.55 6.60 0.80
CA GLU A 238 21.86 7.88 0.19
C GLU A 238 22.57 8.78 1.20
N THR A 239 23.56 9.54 0.75
CA THR A 239 24.25 10.55 1.57
C THR A 239 24.12 11.92 0.92
N GLN A 240 23.87 12.96 1.72
CA GLN A 240 23.76 14.34 1.23
C GLN A 240 24.39 15.34 2.20
N VAL A 241 24.79 16.50 1.68
CA VAL A 241 25.24 17.65 2.47
C VAL A 241 24.29 18.81 2.21
N VAL A 242 23.57 19.23 3.24
CA VAL A 242 22.61 20.32 3.20
C VAL A 242 23.29 21.58 3.75
N GLN A 243 23.21 22.68 3.00
CA GLN A 243 23.72 23.99 3.42
C GLN A 243 22.60 24.85 4.01
N TYR A 244 22.94 25.77 4.92
CA TYR A 244 22.00 26.69 5.59
C TYR A 244 20.89 25.99 6.41
N ALA A 245 21.11 24.74 6.82
CA ALA A 245 20.16 23.96 7.60
C ALA A 245 20.12 24.44 9.06
N ARG A 246 18.93 24.57 9.64
CA ARG A 246 18.76 25.11 11.00
C ARG A 246 18.12 24.09 11.92
N LEU A 247 18.75 23.83 13.08
CA LEU A 247 18.16 22.96 14.11
C LEU A 247 16.94 23.59 14.80
N ALA A 248 16.96 24.92 14.93
CA ALA A 248 15.93 25.71 15.58
C ALA A 248 15.85 27.09 14.93
N LYS A 249 14.77 27.83 15.19
CA LYS A 249 14.62 29.22 14.74
C LYS A 249 15.53 30.18 15.50
N GLU A 250 15.71 29.94 16.79
CA GLU A 250 16.48 30.75 17.73
C GLU A 250 17.40 29.84 18.57
N ILE A 251 18.56 30.33 18.97
CA ILE A 251 19.56 29.60 19.76
C ILE A 251 19.83 30.42 21.03
N THR A 252 19.66 29.82 22.19
CA THR A 252 19.80 30.54 23.47
C THR A 252 21.22 30.44 24.02
N PRO A 253 21.93 31.55 24.26
CA PRO A 253 23.24 31.51 24.91
C PRO A 253 23.10 31.18 26.41
N SER A 254 24.13 30.56 26.98
CA SER A 254 24.29 30.42 28.44
C SER A 254 24.42 31.78 29.11
N ALA A 255 24.09 31.86 30.41
CA ALA A 255 24.32 33.06 31.22
C ALA A 255 25.81 33.47 31.25
N ASP A 256 26.72 32.50 31.12
CA ASP A 256 28.17 32.71 31.07
C ASP A 256 28.68 33.03 29.64
N GLY A 257 27.83 32.93 28.61
CA GLY A 257 28.20 33.12 27.19
C GLY A 257 29.10 32.02 26.59
N THR A 258 29.38 30.94 27.34
CA THR A 258 30.36 29.89 26.99
C THR A 258 29.78 28.66 26.30
N GLU A 259 28.47 28.45 26.39
CA GLU A 259 27.73 27.30 25.85
C GLU A 259 26.42 27.81 25.23
N PHE A 260 25.88 27.09 24.26
CA PHE A 260 24.60 27.40 23.61
C PHE A 260 23.60 26.26 23.80
N TYR A 261 22.32 26.60 23.92
CA TYR A 261 21.25 25.64 24.19
C TYR A 261 20.03 25.81 23.28
N LEU A 262 19.44 24.67 22.93
CA LEU A 262 18.10 24.55 22.35
C LEU A 262 17.14 23.99 23.41
N SER A 263 15.93 24.52 23.51
CA SER A 263 14.85 23.89 24.30
C SER A 263 14.18 22.77 23.51
N ALA A 264 13.43 21.89 24.18
CA ALA A 264 12.64 20.90 23.46
C ALA A 264 11.44 21.53 22.72
N GLU A 265 11.05 22.75 23.07
CA GLU A 265 10.01 23.52 22.36
C GLU A 265 10.48 24.00 21.00
N ASP A 266 11.71 24.53 20.92
CA ASP A 266 12.31 25.02 19.67
C ASP A 266 12.42 23.90 18.62
N LEU A 267 12.79 22.69 19.09
CA LEU A 267 12.94 21.49 18.26
C LEU A 267 11.61 20.99 17.66
N LYS A 268 10.45 21.36 18.23
CA LYS A 268 9.13 21.02 17.64
C LYS A 268 8.97 21.62 16.24
N GLN A 269 9.65 22.73 15.96
CA GLN A 269 9.62 23.41 14.65
C GLN A 269 10.65 22.87 13.65
N PHE A 270 11.56 21.96 14.06
CA PHE A 270 12.68 21.48 13.23
C PHE A 270 12.24 21.03 11.83
N LYS A 271 11.17 20.23 11.75
CA LYS A 271 10.64 19.74 10.47
C LYS A 271 10.11 20.88 9.57
N SER A 272 9.42 21.86 10.16
CA SER A 272 8.94 23.03 9.41
C SER A 272 10.05 24.02 9.03
N ALA A 273 11.18 24.01 9.73
CA ALA A 273 12.35 24.82 9.42
C ALA A 273 13.24 24.20 8.32
N ASN A 274 13.02 22.93 7.98
CA ASN A 274 13.78 22.17 6.99
C ASN A 274 12.79 21.39 6.08
N ASP A 275 11.82 22.10 5.51
CA ASP A 275 10.76 21.56 4.65
C ASP A 275 11.30 20.80 3.42
N PHE A 276 12.45 21.20 2.91
CA PHE A 276 13.20 20.50 1.85
C PHE A 276 13.63 19.06 2.20
N LEU A 277 13.54 18.63 3.47
CA LEU A 277 13.75 17.22 3.88
C LEU A 277 12.51 16.34 3.66
N ASP A 278 11.32 16.93 3.46
CA ASP A 278 10.12 16.17 3.09
C ASP A 278 10.16 15.79 1.60
N ALA A 279 10.75 14.62 1.32
CA ALA A 279 10.57 13.97 0.04
C ALA A 279 9.08 13.62 -0.18
N SER A 280 8.53 13.95 -1.34
CA SER A 280 7.17 13.57 -1.71
C SER A 280 7.06 12.04 -1.84
N VAL A 281 6.39 11.40 -0.87
CA VAL A 281 6.10 9.96 -0.89
C VAL A 281 5.00 9.69 -1.92
N LEU A 282 5.37 9.64 -3.20
CA LEU A 282 4.47 9.36 -4.32
C LEU A 282 5.04 8.24 -5.20
N GLU A 283 4.12 7.48 -5.78
CA GLU A 283 4.30 6.29 -6.63
C GLU A 283 4.92 5.05 -5.91
N ASP A 284 6.15 5.08 -5.42
CA ASP A 284 6.93 3.84 -5.13
C ASP A 284 6.73 3.20 -3.73
N ARG A 285 5.97 3.84 -2.82
CA ARG A 285 5.73 3.37 -1.42
C ARG A 285 6.96 3.13 -0.55
N GLU A 286 8.11 3.65 -0.96
CA GLU A 286 9.33 3.59 -0.16
C GLU A 286 9.15 4.39 1.14
N GLN A 287 9.72 3.86 2.24
CA GLN A 287 9.78 4.59 3.50
C GLN A 287 11.16 5.24 3.63
N VAL A 288 11.22 6.58 3.59
CA VAL A 288 12.44 7.32 3.88
C VAL A 288 12.67 7.38 5.39
N LEU A 289 13.91 7.14 5.83
CA LEU A 289 14.39 7.27 7.21
C LEU A 289 15.57 8.22 7.24
N HIS A 290 15.53 9.23 8.10
CA HIS A 290 16.47 10.35 8.06
C HIS A 290 17.49 10.29 9.21
N PHE A 291 18.78 10.23 8.88
CA PHE A 291 19.89 10.21 9.84
C PHE A 291 20.70 11.49 9.68
N MET A 292 20.42 12.47 10.55
CA MET A 292 20.92 13.83 10.39
C MET A 292 22.06 14.12 11.36
N ALA A 293 23.20 14.55 10.82
CA ALA A 293 24.34 15.04 11.58
C ALA A 293 24.41 16.57 11.42
N ALA A 294 24.09 17.31 12.48
CA ALA A 294 24.01 18.77 12.45
C ALA A 294 25.30 19.42 12.94
N LEU A 295 25.94 20.18 12.06
CA LEU A 295 27.15 20.94 12.29
C LEU A 295 26.77 22.42 12.50
N PRO A 296 26.68 22.90 13.76
CA PRO A 296 26.44 24.29 14.06
C PRO A 296 27.65 25.14 13.64
N ASP A 297 27.43 26.45 13.48
CA ASP A 297 28.52 27.38 13.21
C ASP A 297 29.44 27.54 14.44
N LEU A 298 30.67 27.98 14.20
CA LEU A 298 31.68 28.22 15.24
C LEU A 298 31.23 29.27 16.27
N VAL A 299 30.29 30.15 15.90
CA VAL A 299 29.70 31.18 16.78
C VAL A 299 28.68 30.57 17.75
N HIS A 300 28.02 29.47 17.38
CA HIS A 300 26.98 28.80 18.18
C HIS A 300 27.47 27.49 18.80
N ALA A 301 28.78 27.25 18.80
CA ALA A 301 29.41 26.07 19.39
C ALA A 301 30.08 26.42 20.74
N PRO A 302 30.05 25.51 21.74
CA PRO A 302 29.39 24.21 21.73
C PRO A 302 27.87 24.33 21.95
N LEU A 303 27.10 23.58 21.16
CA LEU A 303 25.65 23.52 21.19
C LEU A 303 25.16 22.24 21.89
N PHE A 304 24.15 22.39 22.73
CA PHE A 304 23.51 21.30 23.48
C PHE A 304 21.98 21.45 23.50
N ILE A 305 21.28 20.38 23.86
CA ILE A 305 19.83 20.36 24.03
C ILE A 305 19.53 20.31 25.53
N ARG A 306 18.62 21.17 25.99
CA ARG A 306 18.12 21.18 27.37
C ARG A 306 16.71 20.57 27.41
N PRO A 307 16.48 19.49 28.19
CA PRO A 307 15.13 18.96 28.38
C PRO A 307 14.28 19.91 29.22
N ASP A 308 12.99 19.99 28.90
CA ASP A 308 12.03 20.84 29.62
C ASP A 308 11.91 20.40 31.09
N GLY A 309 11.96 21.35 32.03
CA GLY A 309 11.74 21.13 33.46
C GLY A 309 12.98 20.87 34.33
N GLU A 310 14.19 20.72 33.77
CA GLU A 310 15.43 20.71 34.57
C GLU A 310 16.14 22.06 34.57
N GLU A 311 15.85 22.89 35.58
CA GLU A 311 16.68 24.05 35.89
C GLU A 311 18.05 23.62 36.44
N GLN A 312 19.12 24.02 35.75
CA GLN A 312 20.49 24.18 36.25
C GLN A 312 21.26 22.96 36.77
N LYS A 313 20.75 21.72 36.67
CA LYS A 313 21.58 20.54 36.93
C LYS A 313 22.43 20.19 35.69
N LYS A 314 23.77 20.26 35.82
CA LYS A 314 24.76 19.75 34.85
C LYS A 314 24.76 18.20 34.75
N ARG A 315 23.59 17.56 34.63
CA ARG A 315 23.41 16.09 34.57
C ARG A 315 22.72 15.67 33.28
N GLY A 316 23.45 15.78 32.17
CA GLY A 316 23.01 15.29 30.87
C GLY A 316 23.05 16.37 29.82
N LEU A 317 24.24 16.69 29.32
CA LEU A 317 24.39 17.46 28.08
C LEU A 317 23.90 16.58 26.92
N VAL A 318 22.65 16.80 26.48
CA VAL A 318 22.04 16.04 25.38
C VAL A 318 22.52 16.62 24.05
N THR A 319 22.95 15.75 23.13
CA THR A 319 23.50 16.12 21.82
C THR A 319 22.74 15.46 20.67
N SER A 320 21.54 14.93 20.91
CA SER A 320 20.70 14.32 19.87
C SER A 320 19.23 14.31 20.28
N PHE A 321 18.33 14.36 19.30
CA PHE A 321 16.90 14.18 19.51
C PHE A 321 16.31 13.22 18.47
N GLU A 322 15.39 12.37 18.94
CA GLU A 322 14.63 11.41 18.13
C GLU A 322 13.43 12.11 17.51
N LEU A 323 13.10 11.76 16.27
CA LEU A 323 11.91 12.21 15.54
C LEU A 323 11.05 10.96 15.27
N PRO A 324 10.04 10.67 16.12
CA PRO A 324 9.39 9.36 16.20
C PRO A 324 8.90 8.84 14.85
N GLY A 325 9.34 7.63 14.47
CA GLY A 325 9.01 7.00 13.21
C GLY A 325 9.63 7.62 11.94
N TRP A 326 10.41 8.71 12.06
CA TRP A 326 11.00 9.46 10.94
C TRP A 326 12.54 9.40 10.94
N GLY A 327 13.20 9.52 12.09
CA GLY A 327 14.66 9.58 12.14
C GLY A 327 15.26 10.15 13.42
N ILE A 328 16.52 10.57 13.34
CA ILE A 328 17.29 11.19 14.43
C ILE A 328 18.12 12.36 13.89
N ALA A 329 18.25 13.41 14.70
CA ALA A 329 19.23 14.47 14.50
C ALA A 329 20.26 14.49 15.64
N VAL A 330 21.55 14.55 15.30
CA VAL A 330 22.68 14.49 16.23
C VAL A 330 23.59 15.70 16.01
N ILE A 331 23.89 16.42 17.08
CA ILE A 331 24.77 17.60 17.07
C ILE A 331 26.24 17.15 17.05
N LEU A 332 26.99 17.70 16.09
CA LEU A 332 28.42 17.55 15.88
C LEU A 332 29.14 18.84 16.29
N ASN A 333 29.62 18.93 17.53
CA ASN A 333 30.28 20.17 17.98
C ASN A 333 31.64 20.39 17.28
N PRO A 334 31.81 21.45 16.47
CA PRO A 334 32.95 21.59 15.56
C PRO A 334 34.30 21.71 16.26
N HIS A 335 34.36 22.24 17.48
CA HIS A 335 35.58 22.31 18.28
C HIS A 335 36.19 20.95 18.64
N VAL A 336 35.40 19.87 18.59
CA VAL A 336 35.85 18.50 18.86
C VAL A 336 36.33 17.80 17.57
N LEU A 337 35.91 18.31 16.40
CA LEU A 337 36.27 17.77 15.08
C LEU A 337 37.46 18.51 14.44
N ASN A 338 37.57 19.81 14.70
CA ASN A 338 38.53 20.73 14.12
C ASN A 338 39.52 21.20 15.19
N ALA A 339 40.43 20.31 15.60
CA ALA A 339 41.59 20.73 16.38
C ALA A 339 42.49 21.64 15.53
N LYS A 340 43.10 22.64 16.16
CA LYS A 340 44.15 23.45 15.51
C LYS A 340 45.34 22.53 15.22
N PRO A 341 46.00 22.63 14.04
CA PRO A 341 47.20 21.86 13.76
C PRO A 341 48.29 22.21 14.79
N SER A 342 48.65 21.24 15.61
CA SER A 342 49.64 21.34 16.68
C SER A 342 51.02 20.92 16.18
N ILE A 343 52.08 21.61 16.61
CA ILE A 343 53.46 21.25 16.27
C ILE A 343 53.88 19.91 16.94
N ASN A 344 53.18 19.52 18.01
CA ASN A 344 53.45 18.31 18.78
C ASN A 344 52.65 17.12 18.26
N ALA A 345 53.34 16.08 17.75
CA ALA A 345 52.71 14.86 17.23
C ALA A 345 51.80 14.13 18.25
N SER A 346 52.03 14.33 19.56
CA SER A 346 51.18 13.79 20.62
C SER A 346 49.81 14.47 20.72
N GLU A 347 49.73 15.77 20.45
CA GLU A 347 48.49 16.55 20.48
C GLU A 347 47.63 16.25 19.24
N GLU A 348 48.27 16.09 18.07
CA GLU A 348 47.61 15.69 16.83
C GLU A 348 47.01 14.27 16.94
N ALA A 349 47.75 13.32 17.53
CA ALA A 349 47.23 11.98 17.81
C ALA A 349 46.04 11.99 18.80
N GLN A 350 46.08 12.83 19.84
CA GLN A 350 44.96 13.00 20.77
C GLN A 350 43.74 13.65 20.09
N ALA A 351 43.95 14.60 19.19
CA ALA A 351 42.90 15.23 18.40
C ALA A 351 42.23 14.23 17.45
N ALA A 352 43.01 13.44 16.72
CA ALA A 352 42.51 12.39 15.83
C ALA A 352 41.70 11.33 16.60
N GLU A 353 42.18 10.89 17.77
CA GLU A 353 41.47 9.96 18.64
C GLU A 353 40.16 10.55 19.20
N THR A 354 40.15 11.84 19.53
CA THR A 354 38.94 12.54 20.00
C THR A 354 37.90 12.69 18.88
N LYS A 355 38.35 13.08 17.67
CA LYS A 355 37.51 13.13 16.46
C LYS A 355 36.90 11.75 16.16
N ARG A 356 37.72 10.70 16.20
CA ARG A 356 37.29 9.30 15.99
C ARG A 356 36.22 8.88 17.01
N ARG A 357 36.35 9.28 18.28
CA ARG A 357 35.34 9.01 19.32
C ARG A 357 34.02 9.73 19.07
N GLU A 358 34.04 10.98 18.61
CA GLU A 358 32.81 11.71 18.26
C GLU A 358 32.11 11.11 17.04
N LEU A 359 32.85 10.76 15.99
CA LEU A 359 32.27 10.06 14.83
C LEU A 359 31.69 8.70 15.23
N GLN A 360 32.39 7.93 16.07
CA GLN A 360 31.90 6.67 16.63
C GLN A 360 30.64 6.88 17.50
N ARG A 361 30.55 7.99 18.26
CA ARG A 361 29.34 8.37 19.03
C ARG A 361 28.16 8.63 18.11
N VAL A 362 28.34 9.45 17.07
CA VAL A 362 27.25 9.80 16.14
C VAL A 362 26.78 8.58 15.36
N MET A 363 27.69 7.77 14.82
CA MET A 363 27.32 6.54 14.12
C MET A 363 26.68 5.50 15.06
N GLY A 364 27.14 5.42 16.32
CA GLY A 364 26.48 4.60 17.34
C GLY A 364 25.06 5.05 17.67
N LEU A 365 24.79 6.37 17.66
CA LEU A 365 23.44 6.92 17.82
C LEU A 365 22.57 6.62 16.60
N PHE A 366 23.09 6.72 15.37
CA PHE A 366 22.37 6.33 14.15
C PHE A 366 21.98 4.84 14.16
N ILE A 367 22.90 3.94 14.54
CA ILE A 367 22.59 2.51 14.69
C ILE A 367 21.55 2.28 15.80
N SER A 368 21.67 3.01 16.92
CA SER A 368 20.70 2.92 18.02
C SER A 368 19.29 3.34 17.58
N GLU A 369 19.16 4.41 16.80
CA GLU A 369 17.86 4.82 16.26
C GLU A 369 17.35 3.87 15.18
N PHE A 370 18.22 3.41 14.27
CA PHE A 370 17.79 2.49 13.22
C PHE A 370 17.23 1.19 13.81
N ARG A 371 17.81 0.69 14.92
CA ARG A 371 17.22 -0.38 15.74
C ARG A 371 15.82 -0.03 16.24
N THR A 372 15.64 1.14 16.86
CA THR A 372 14.33 1.63 17.35
C THR A 372 13.30 1.68 16.21
N LEU A 373 13.65 2.27 15.07
CA LEU A 373 12.80 2.40 13.88
C LEU A 373 12.39 1.02 13.31
N LEU A 374 13.26 0.02 13.37
CA LEU A 374 12.94 -1.36 12.97
C LEU A 374 12.03 -2.09 13.97
N GLY A 375 11.94 -1.63 15.22
CA GLY A 375 11.19 -2.25 16.31
C GLY A 375 12.04 -3.02 17.33
N VAL A 376 13.36 -2.82 17.33
CA VAL A 376 14.29 -3.40 18.31
C VAL A 376 14.66 -2.34 19.36
N PRO A 377 14.43 -2.57 20.67
CA PRO A 377 14.85 -1.61 21.68
C PRO A 377 16.37 -1.45 21.67
N SER A 378 16.84 -0.25 22.05
CA SER A 378 18.28 -0.02 22.22
C SER A 378 18.82 -0.91 23.35
N PHE A 379 20.06 -1.39 23.16
CA PHE A 379 20.71 -2.32 24.09
C PHE A 379 20.75 -1.76 25.52
N THR A 380 21.11 -0.48 25.65
CA THR A 380 21.21 0.22 26.94
C THR A 380 19.84 0.41 27.60
N HIS A 381 18.77 0.63 26.84
CA HIS A 381 17.41 0.68 27.36
C HIS A 381 16.99 -0.69 27.91
N ARG A 382 17.12 -1.75 27.11
CA ARG A 382 16.74 -3.12 27.52
C ARG A 382 17.47 -3.56 28.79
N GLN A 383 18.79 -3.35 28.89
CA GLN A 383 19.53 -3.74 30.09
C GLN A 383 19.13 -2.90 31.31
N ARG A 384 18.84 -1.59 31.14
CA ARG A 384 18.35 -0.74 32.24
C ARG A 384 16.98 -1.17 32.74
N GLU A 385 16.04 -1.47 31.84
CA GLU A 385 14.71 -1.97 32.22
C GLU A 385 14.83 -3.26 33.03
N GLU A 386 15.59 -4.25 32.56
CA GLU A 386 15.77 -5.51 33.28
C GLU A 386 16.56 -5.34 34.59
N ASP A 387 17.53 -4.43 34.65
CA ASP A 387 18.21 -4.06 35.90
C ASP A 387 17.25 -3.39 36.89
N THR A 388 16.34 -2.52 36.43
CA THR A 388 15.32 -1.90 37.31
C THR A 388 14.29 -2.91 37.82
N ALA A 389 13.80 -3.81 36.96
CA ALA A 389 12.92 -4.90 37.37
C ALA A 389 13.62 -5.87 38.34
N SER A 390 14.91 -6.13 38.10
CA SER A 390 15.74 -6.99 38.96
C SER A 390 16.05 -6.37 40.34
N ARG A 391 16.04 -5.04 40.50
CA ARG A 391 16.21 -4.39 41.82
C ARG A 391 15.08 -4.73 42.80
N ALA A 392 13.87 -4.97 42.32
CA ALA A 392 12.77 -5.48 43.15
C ALA A 392 12.99 -6.93 43.61
N ALA A 393 13.92 -7.66 42.99
CA ALA A 393 14.27 -9.05 43.29
C ALA A 393 15.71 -9.23 43.82
N SER A 394 16.36 -8.15 44.26
CA SER A 394 17.69 -8.11 44.91
C SER A 394 18.89 -8.65 44.11
N ARG A 395 18.72 -9.21 42.90
CA ARG A 395 19.80 -9.76 42.05
C ARG A 395 19.48 -9.60 40.56
N ARG A 396 20.47 -9.21 39.74
CA ARG A 396 20.39 -9.20 38.26
C ARG A 396 20.14 -10.63 37.77
N ARG A 397 19.13 -10.83 36.92
CA ARG A 397 18.81 -12.15 36.34
C ARG A 397 19.27 -12.33 34.89
N LEU A 398 19.17 -11.26 34.10
CA LEU A 398 19.52 -11.24 32.68
C LEU A 398 20.66 -10.24 32.43
N GLN A 399 21.63 -10.66 31.63
CA GLN A 399 22.67 -9.81 31.09
C GLN A 399 22.76 -10.01 29.58
N PHE A 400 22.45 -8.98 28.80
CA PHE A 400 22.61 -9.02 27.36
C PHE A 400 24.04 -8.62 26.98
N LEU A 401 24.55 -9.18 25.88
CA LEU A 401 25.78 -8.72 25.24
C LEU A 401 25.49 -7.81 24.03
N PRO A 402 26.25 -6.73 23.84
CA PRO A 402 26.14 -5.91 22.64
C PRO A 402 26.83 -6.61 21.46
N SER A 403 26.34 -6.40 20.24
CA SER A 403 27.06 -6.76 19.02
C SER A 403 27.82 -5.52 18.50
N PRO A 404 29.12 -5.35 18.81
CA PRO A 404 29.86 -4.16 18.42
C PRO A 404 30.23 -4.13 16.92
N ALA A 405 30.28 -5.30 16.27
CA ALA A 405 30.69 -5.42 14.87
C ALA A 405 29.52 -5.28 13.88
N ASP A 406 28.33 -5.78 14.25
CA ASP A 406 27.15 -5.79 13.36
C ASP A 406 26.03 -4.86 13.83
N GLY A 407 26.10 -4.34 15.06
CA GLY A 407 25.07 -3.51 15.70
C GLY A 407 23.75 -4.23 16.06
N ILE A 408 23.53 -5.45 15.59
CA ILE A 408 22.36 -6.30 15.95
C ILE A 408 22.76 -7.76 16.19
N ALA A 409 22.16 -8.38 17.21
CA ALA A 409 22.33 -9.79 17.51
C ALA A 409 21.39 -10.66 16.64
N ASP A 410 21.79 -11.89 16.34
CA ASP A 410 21.08 -12.79 15.44
C ASP A 410 19.67 -13.15 15.95
N TRP A 411 19.54 -13.39 17.25
CA TRP A 411 18.23 -13.66 17.86
C TRP A 411 17.31 -12.43 17.84
N GLU A 412 17.84 -11.21 17.90
CA GLU A 412 17.06 -9.97 17.77
C GLU A 412 16.53 -9.81 16.34
N LEU A 413 17.38 -10.10 15.36
CA LEU A 413 17.01 -10.10 13.96
C LEU A 413 15.90 -11.12 13.69
N ASP A 414 16.01 -12.33 14.26
CA ASP A 414 14.97 -13.36 14.13
C ASP A 414 13.63 -12.92 14.76
N VAL A 415 13.64 -12.17 15.88
CA VAL A 415 12.42 -11.58 16.48
C VAL A 415 11.75 -10.58 15.53
N VAL A 416 12.55 -9.69 14.92
CA VAL A 416 12.04 -8.73 13.91
C VAL A 416 11.47 -9.48 12.72
N MET A 417 12.21 -10.47 12.19
CA MET A 417 11.80 -11.27 11.05
C MET A 417 10.48 -12.00 11.30
N ARG A 418 10.28 -12.63 12.48
CA ARG A 418 9.00 -13.26 12.87
C ARG A 418 7.86 -12.24 12.84
N SER A 419 8.03 -11.09 13.52
CA SER A 419 7.01 -10.03 13.56
C SER A 419 6.67 -9.46 12.17
N ARG A 420 7.66 -9.38 11.28
CA ARG A 420 7.51 -8.90 9.90
C ARG A 420 6.81 -9.95 9.03
N PHE A 421 7.21 -11.21 9.12
CA PHE A 421 6.58 -12.34 8.42
C PHE A 421 5.10 -12.45 8.76
N THR A 422 4.75 -12.53 10.05
CA THR A 422 3.34 -12.58 10.50
C THR A 422 2.53 -11.42 9.93
N LYS A 423 3.02 -10.18 10.03
CA LYS A 423 2.22 -9.04 9.56
C LYS A 423 2.13 -8.96 8.03
N LEU A 424 3.18 -9.32 7.29
CA LEU A 424 3.13 -9.40 5.83
C LEU A 424 2.13 -10.46 5.37
N MET A 425 2.14 -11.65 5.98
CA MET A 425 1.21 -12.73 5.65
C MET A 425 -0.25 -12.35 5.94
N GLN A 426 -0.53 -11.80 7.12
CA GLN A 426 -1.88 -11.30 7.46
C GLN A 426 -2.34 -10.22 6.46
N THR A 427 -1.52 -9.18 6.25
CA THR A 427 -1.89 -8.07 5.36
C THR A 427 -2.01 -8.50 3.89
N ALA A 428 -1.23 -9.47 3.41
CA ALA A 428 -1.39 -10.01 2.06
C ALA A 428 -2.72 -10.78 1.91
N ILE A 429 -3.08 -11.62 2.89
CA ILE A 429 -4.37 -12.35 2.88
C ILE A 429 -5.55 -11.36 2.95
N GLU A 430 -5.52 -10.40 3.88
CA GLU A 430 -6.52 -9.32 4.01
C GLU A 430 -6.67 -8.52 2.69
N THR A 431 -5.56 -8.19 2.04
CA THR A 431 -5.56 -7.41 0.79
C THR A 431 -6.10 -8.22 -0.39
N LEU A 432 -5.76 -9.52 -0.51
CA LEU A 432 -6.34 -10.40 -1.53
C LEU A 432 -7.85 -10.59 -1.33
N GLN A 433 -8.31 -10.76 -0.10
CA GLN A 433 -9.75 -10.86 0.22
C GLN A 433 -10.48 -9.54 -0.13
N SER A 434 -9.89 -8.39 0.22
CA SER A 434 -10.40 -7.07 -0.16
C SER A 434 -10.39 -6.83 -1.68
N THR A 435 -9.41 -7.41 -2.41
CA THR A 435 -9.37 -7.36 -3.88
C THR A 435 -10.55 -8.12 -4.48
N VAL A 436 -10.86 -9.30 -3.96
CA VAL A 436 -12.03 -10.11 -4.38
C VAL A 436 -13.33 -9.36 -4.09
N GLU A 437 -13.51 -8.82 -2.87
CA GLU A 437 -14.70 -8.05 -2.51
C GLU A 437 -14.90 -6.82 -3.42
N LEU A 438 -13.82 -6.10 -3.75
CA LEU A 438 -13.85 -4.97 -4.69
C LEU A 438 -14.30 -5.40 -6.10
N VAL A 439 -13.78 -6.52 -6.60
CA VAL A 439 -14.12 -7.07 -7.93
C VAL A 439 -15.55 -7.63 -7.97
N GLU A 440 -16.07 -8.19 -6.87
CA GLU A 440 -17.45 -8.68 -6.77
C GLU A 440 -18.46 -7.54 -6.63
N THR A 441 -18.12 -6.47 -5.88
CA THR A 441 -19.00 -5.32 -5.65
C THR A 441 -19.08 -4.35 -6.83
N LEU A 442 -18.04 -4.28 -7.67
CA LEU A 442 -17.97 -3.41 -8.86
C LEU A 442 -17.88 -4.26 -10.14
N PRO A 443 -19.00 -4.72 -10.73
CA PRO A 443 -19.00 -5.60 -11.90
C PRO A 443 -18.45 -4.95 -13.18
N GLU A 444 -18.30 -3.62 -13.19
CA GLU A 444 -17.81 -2.79 -14.29
C GLU A 444 -16.32 -2.44 -14.15
N LEU A 445 -15.65 -2.95 -13.12
CA LEU A 445 -14.21 -2.80 -12.92
C LEU A 445 -13.43 -3.66 -13.94
N SER A 446 -12.50 -3.04 -14.65
CA SER A 446 -11.60 -3.71 -15.59
C SER A 446 -10.56 -4.55 -14.87
N VAL A 447 -10.56 -5.86 -15.12
CA VAL A 447 -9.57 -6.80 -14.56
C VAL A 447 -8.79 -7.41 -15.71
N LEU A 448 -7.58 -6.88 -15.95
CA LEU A 448 -6.68 -7.36 -17.01
C LEU A 448 -5.96 -8.65 -16.61
N GLU A 449 -5.54 -9.43 -17.60
CA GLU A 449 -4.73 -10.66 -17.43
C GLU A 449 -3.49 -10.44 -16.55
N ARG A 450 -2.80 -9.29 -16.67
CA ARG A 450 -1.65 -8.95 -15.82
C ARG A 450 -1.98 -8.82 -14.32
N VAL A 451 -3.21 -8.46 -13.97
CA VAL A 451 -3.70 -8.43 -12.58
C VAL A 451 -3.99 -9.86 -12.11
N GLN A 452 -4.66 -10.67 -12.95
CA GLN A 452 -4.89 -12.09 -12.68
C GLN A 452 -3.58 -12.83 -12.42
N MET A 453 -2.58 -12.71 -13.31
CA MET A 453 -1.27 -13.36 -13.17
C MET A 453 -0.54 -12.97 -11.87
N ARG A 454 -0.62 -11.69 -11.45
CA ARG A 454 -0.08 -11.23 -10.16
C ARG A 454 -0.80 -11.90 -8.98
N VAL A 455 -2.13 -11.93 -9.01
CA VAL A 455 -2.96 -12.55 -7.96
C VAL A 455 -2.72 -14.06 -7.89
N GLU A 456 -2.71 -14.78 -9.01
CA GLU A 456 -2.44 -16.22 -9.04
C GLU A 456 -1.04 -16.56 -8.54
N THR A 457 -0.04 -15.78 -8.93
CA THR A 457 1.34 -15.98 -8.44
C THR A 457 1.42 -15.70 -6.94
N ALA A 458 0.79 -14.63 -6.44
CA ALA A 458 0.73 -14.32 -5.02
C ALA A 458 0.05 -15.43 -4.21
N VAL A 459 -1.14 -15.89 -4.64
CA VAL A 459 -1.88 -16.99 -4.00
C VAL A 459 -1.05 -18.27 -3.99
N THR A 460 -0.40 -18.63 -5.09
CA THR A 460 0.45 -19.83 -5.17
C THR A 460 1.66 -19.76 -4.23
N ARG A 461 2.27 -18.57 -4.05
CA ARG A 461 3.33 -18.34 -3.06
C ARG A 461 2.81 -18.45 -1.63
N LEU A 462 1.62 -17.91 -1.34
CA LEU A 462 1.00 -18.03 -0.01
C LEU A 462 0.66 -19.49 0.31
N GLU A 463 0.02 -20.22 -0.61
CA GLU A 463 -0.29 -21.65 -0.44
C GLU A 463 0.97 -22.50 -0.14
N ALA A 464 2.09 -22.23 -0.83
CA ALA A 464 3.36 -22.89 -0.58
C ALA A 464 3.98 -22.55 0.80
N ILE A 465 3.72 -21.35 1.33
CA ILE A 465 4.12 -20.97 2.70
C ILE A 465 3.21 -21.66 3.74
N LEU A 466 1.90 -21.65 3.52
CA LEU A 466 0.91 -22.21 4.46
C LEU A 466 0.92 -23.74 4.48
N CYS A 467 1.47 -24.39 3.46
CA CYS A 467 1.57 -25.84 3.31
C CYS A 467 0.20 -26.55 3.28
N ASP A 468 -0.69 -26.09 2.40
CA ASP A 468 -1.98 -26.76 2.19
C ASP A 468 -1.78 -28.13 1.51
N SER A 469 -1.85 -29.18 2.34
CA SER A 469 -2.15 -30.62 2.14
C SER A 469 -1.62 -31.42 0.93
N ASN A 470 -1.36 -30.83 -0.23
CA ASN A 470 -1.09 -31.52 -1.50
C ASN A 470 0.27 -31.14 -2.16
N GLN A 471 1.15 -30.39 -1.49
CA GLN A 471 2.47 -30.02 -2.05
C GLN A 471 3.62 -30.72 -1.31
N GLN A 472 4.42 -31.51 -2.04
CA GLN A 472 5.57 -32.26 -1.51
C GLN A 472 6.75 -31.38 -1.06
N ASN A 473 6.83 -30.13 -1.56
CA ASN A 473 7.99 -29.24 -1.41
C ASN A 473 7.70 -28.08 -0.43
N CYS A 474 7.38 -28.43 0.81
CA CYS A 474 7.16 -27.45 1.88
C CYS A 474 8.47 -26.92 2.46
N VAL A 475 8.58 -25.60 2.60
CA VAL A 475 9.70 -24.97 3.32
C VAL A 475 9.57 -25.22 4.82
N GLU A 476 10.68 -25.53 5.49
CA GLU A 476 10.71 -25.76 6.94
C GLU A 476 10.23 -24.53 7.72
N ALA A 477 9.46 -24.71 8.79
CA ALA A 477 9.04 -23.61 9.66
C ALA A 477 10.22 -22.89 10.35
N SER A 478 11.35 -23.59 10.49
CA SER A 478 12.61 -23.06 11.02
C SER A 478 13.30 -22.06 10.07
N ASP A 479 13.05 -22.12 8.76
CA ASP A 479 13.76 -21.31 7.75
C ASP A 479 13.12 -19.93 7.58
N LEU A 480 13.24 -19.14 8.63
CA LEU A 480 12.60 -17.82 8.71
C LEU A 480 13.05 -16.85 7.60
N ARG A 481 14.29 -16.98 7.11
CA ARG A 481 14.82 -16.11 6.03
C ARG A 481 14.13 -16.40 4.70
N SER A 482 14.03 -17.67 4.29
CA SER A 482 13.34 -18.03 3.04
C SER A 482 11.82 -17.81 3.12
N LEU A 483 11.20 -18.11 4.27
CA LEU A 483 9.79 -17.81 4.52
C LEU A 483 9.49 -16.31 4.41
N LEU A 484 10.31 -15.45 5.01
CA LEU A 484 10.17 -14.00 4.91
C LEU A 484 10.40 -13.50 3.48
N ALA A 485 11.37 -14.03 2.75
CA ALA A 485 11.61 -13.67 1.35
C ALA A 485 10.40 -14.01 0.45
N MET A 486 9.79 -15.19 0.62
CA MET A 486 8.58 -15.56 -0.12
C MET A 486 7.36 -14.71 0.29
N ALA A 487 7.20 -14.42 1.59
CA ALA A 487 6.12 -13.55 2.08
C ALA A 487 6.24 -12.12 1.56
N ARG A 488 7.47 -11.58 1.44
CA ARG A 488 7.75 -10.28 0.80
C ARG A 488 7.32 -10.28 -0.66
N GLN A 489 7.72 -11.29 -1.45
CA GLN A 489 7.32 -11.43 -2.87
C GLN A 489 5.80 -11.55 -3.03
N ALA A 490 5.13 -12.36 -2.20
CA ALA A 490 3.68 -12.51 -2.24
C ALA A 490 2.95 -11.20 -1.88
N SER A 491 3.45 -10.48 -0.87
CA SER A 491 2.94 -9.17 -0.48
C SER A 491 3.13 -8.15 -1.61
N GLU A 492 4.28 -8.11 -2.26
CA GLU A 492 4.59 -7.21 -3.39
C GLU A 492 3.65 -7.44 -4.58
N LEU A 493 3.47 -8.70 -5.00
CA LEU A 493 2.54 -9.08 -6.07
C LEU A 493 1.09 -8.71 -5.74
N THR A 494 0.68 -8.92 -4.48
CA THR A 494 -0.66 -8.53 -3.98
C THR A 494 -0.84 -7.01 -4.02
N ASP A 495 0.15 -6.27 -3.52
CA ASP A 495 0.17 -4.81 -3.50
C ASP A 495 0.27 -4.17 -4.89
N ALA A 496 0.85 -4.88 -5.86
CA ALA A 496 0.91 -4.49 -7.27
C ALA A 496 -0.38 -4.87 -8.04
N ALA A 497 -1.16 -5.82 -7.55
CA ALA A 497 -2.47 -6.16 -8.12
C ALA A 497 -3.57 -5.20 -7.64
N TYR A 498 -3.71 -5.00 -6.32
CA TYR A 498 -4.78 -4.19 -5.73
C TYR A 498 -4.75 -2.72 -6.18
N TYR A 499 -3.55 -2.14 -6.29
CA TYR A 499 -3.34 -0.74 -6.67
C TYR A 499 -2.96 -0.56 -8.14
N ASP A 500 -3.25 -1.54 -9.00
CA ASP A 500 -3.01 -1.36 -10.42
C ASP A 500 -3.87 -0.19 -10.96
N HIS A 501 -3.36 0.59 -11.91
CA HIS A 501 -4.06 1.77 -12.45
C HIS A 501 -5.40 1.45 -13.14
N THR A 502 -5.65 0.18 -13.50
CA THR A 502 -6.97 -0.28 -13.98
C THR A 502 -7.89 -0.80 -12.87
N MET A 503 -7.34 -1.08 -11.69
CA MET A 503 -8.07 -1.47 -10.47
C MET A 503 -8.42 -0.26 -9.59
N ILE A 504 -7.65 0.83 -9.70
CA ILE A 504 -7.99 2.12 -9.10
C ILE A 504 -9.20 2.71 -9.83
N ARG A 505 -10.18 3.18 -9.06
CA ARG A 505 -11.45 3.74 -9.55
C ARG A 505 -11.23 5.01 -10.39
N GLN A 506 -11.02 4.83 -11.69
CA GLN A 506 -11.20 5.88 -12.70
C GLN A 506 -12.65 6.41 -12.60
N LEU A 507 -12.89 7.65 -13.04
CA LEU A 507 -14.20 8.32 -12.88
C LEU A 507 -15.32 7.54 -13.61
N TYR A 508 -15.95 6.62 -12.89
CA TYR A 508 -17.00 5.79 -13.43
C TYR A 508 -18.35 6.51 -13.33
N PHE A 509 -18.94 6.84 -14.47
CA PHE A 509 -20.33 7.29 -14.56
C PHE A 509 -21.26 6.08 -14.44
N PRO A 510 -22.07 5.95 -13.38
CA PRO A 510 -23.05 4.88 -13.25
C PRO A 510 -23.91 4.76 -14.52
N GLN A 511 -24.34 3.55 -14.89
CA GLN A 511 -25.19 3.33 -16.07
C GLN A 511 -26.42 4.26 -16.10
N GLU A 512 -26.96 4.62 -14.95
CA GLU A 512 -28.06 5.58 -14.80
C GLU A 512 -27.70 7.00 -15.26
N GLN A 513 -26.48 7.46 -14.97
CA GLN A 513 -25.97 8.76 -15.44
C GLN A 513 -25.60 8.69 -16.92
N MET A 514 -25.02 7.58 -17.38
CA MET A 514 -24.79 7.33 -18.81
C MET A 514 -26.11 7.39 -19.59
N LEU A 515 -27.15 6.69 -19.13
CA LEU A 515 -28.49 6.75 -19.71
C LEU A 515 -29.08 8.17 -19.64
N GLY A 516 -28.91 8.87 -18.51
CA GLY A 516 -29.36 10.26 -18.35
C GLY A 516 -28.74 11.24 -19.35
N VAL A 517 -27.47 11.04 -19.72
CA VAL A 517 -26.77 11.86 -20.72
C VAL A 517 -27.15 11.46 -22.15
N TYR A 518 -27.22 10.16 -22.46
CA TYR A 518 -27.47 9.70 -23.83
C TYR A 518 -28.96 9.64 -24.22
N ALA A 519 -29.89 9.47 -23.28
CA ALA A 519 -31.33 9.36 -23.61
C ALA A 519 -31.91 10.65 -24.23
N PRO A 520 -31.61 11.88 -23.75
CA PRO A 520 -32.06 13.11 -24.42
C PRO A 520 -31.49 13.29 -25.83
N LEU A 521 -30.29 12.76 -26.10
CA LEU A 521 -29.65 12.80 -27.42
C LEU A 521 -30.26 11.77 -28.39
N LEU A 522 -30.49 10.54 -27.90
CA LEU A 522 -30.92 9.41 -28.71
C LEU A 522 -32.44 9.33 -28.89
N ALA A 523 -33.25 9.76 -27.91
CA ALA A 523 -34.71 9.67 -27.99
C ALA A 523 -35.32 10.48 -29.17
N PRO A 524 -34.89 11.73 -29.45
CA PRO A 524 -35.36 12.48 -30.62
C PRO A 524 -34.97 11.83 -31.96
N LEU A 525 -33.87 11.08 -32.00
CA LEU A 525 -33.45 10.32 -33.18
C LEU A 525 -34.29 9.04 -33.35
N ILE A 526 -34.41 8.23 -32.28
CA ILE A 526 -35.03 6.90 -32.32
C ILE A 526 -36.57 6.97 -32.45
N LEU A 527 -37.22 7.93 -31.77
CA LEU A 527 -38.68 7.99 -31.69
C LEU A 527 -39.37 8.20 -33.06
N PRO A 528 -38.92 9.10 -33.95
CA PRO A 528 -39.47 9.22 -35.31
C PRO A 528 -39.28 7.95 -36.15
N PHE A 529 -38.15 7.25 -36.03
CA PHE A 529 -37.91 5.99 -36.76
C PHE A 529 -38.86 4.88 -36.28
N LEU A 530 -39.07 4.72 -34.96
CA LEU A 530 -40.02 3.75 -34.41
C LEU A 530 -41.47 4.06 -34.86
N LEU A 531 -41.89 5.31 -34.78
CA LEU A 531 -43.22 5.73 -35.23
C LEU A 531 -43.41 5.53 -36.75
N GLY A 532 -42.37 5.80 -37.54
CA GLY A 532 -42.33 5.52 -38.98
C GLY A 532 -42.46 4.03 -39.31
N LEU A 533 -41.68 3.19 -38.62
CA LEU A 533 -41.72 1.72 -38.74
C LEU A 533 -43.11 1.16 -38.40
N VAL A 534 -43.69 1.55 -37.26
CA VAL A 534 -45.04 1.12 -36.84
C VAL A 534 -46.11 1.54 -37.87
N ARG A 535 -46.04 2.77 -38.39
CA ARG A 535 -46.97 3.27 -39.42
C ARG A 535 -46.86 2.48 -40.74
N GLU A 536 -45.66 2.19 -41.24
CA GLU A 536 -45.53 1.44 -42.50
C GLU A 536 -45.81 -0.07 -42.31
N LEU A 537 -45.53 -0.66 -41.14
CA LEU A 537 -45.97 -2.02 -40.80
C LEU A 537 -47.50 -2.15 -40.79
N LYS A 538 -48.23 -1.19 -40.20
CA LYS A 538 -49.71 -1.12 -40.26
C LYS A 538 -50.19 -1.03 -41.72
N ARG A 539 -49.57 -0.15 -42.53
CA ARG A 539 -49.89 -0.03 -43.98
C ARG A 539 -49.59 -1.30 -44.78
N PHE A 540 -48.51 -2.02 -44.46
CA PHE A 540 -48.17 -3.28 -45.12
C PHE A 540 -49.18 -4.39 -44.80
N LYS A 541 -49.60 -4.51 -43.53
CA LYS A 541 -50.70 -5.42 -43.13
C LYS A 541 -52.00 -5.10 -43.86
N ALA A 542 -52.39 -3.82 -43.92
CA ALA A 542 -53.59 -3.37 -44.65
C ALA A 542 -53.52 -3.69 -46.16
N LYS A 543 -52.38 -3.42 -46.83
CA LYS A 543 -52.17 -3.76 -48.26
C LYS A 543 -52.24 -5.27 -48.51
N ARG A 544 -51.73 -6.12 -47.59
CA ARG A 544 -51.88 -7.58 -47.67
C ARG A 544 -53.34 -8.04 -47.52
N ALA A 545 -54.11 -7.45 -46.61
CA ALA A 545 -55.54 -7.71 -46.48
C ALA A 545 -56.32 -7.34 -47.75
N ALA A 546 -56.08 -6.15 -48.30
CA ALA A 546 -56.72 -5.68 -49.55
C ALA A 546 -56.38 -6.57 -50.77
N LYS A 547 -55.13 -7.08 -50.88
CA LYS A 547 -54.76 -8.05 -51.92
C LYS A 547 -55.53 -9.37 -51.76
N LYS A 548 -55.66 -9.90 -50.53
CA LYS A 548 -56.47 -11.11 -50.26
C LYS A 548 -57.94 -10.91 -50.65
N ALA A 549 -58.53 -9.75 -50.34
CA ALA A 549 -59.91 -9.40 -50.72
C ALA A 549 -60.10 -9.34 -52.24
N LYS A 550 -59.21 -8.66 -52.99
CA LYS A 550 -59.26 -8.65 -54.47
C LYS A 550 -59.11 -10.04 -55.09
N GLN A 551 -58.29 -10.91 -54.49
CA GLN A 551 -58.11 -12.29 -54.96
C GLN A 551 -59.32 -13.20 -54.64
N HIS A 552 -60.03 -12.94 -53.54
CA HIS A 552 -61.31 -13.60 -53.24
C HIS A 552 -62.41 -13.19 -54.22
N ASN A 553 -62.53 -11.89 -54.53
CA ASN A 553 -63.54 -11.40 -55.48
C ASN A 553 -63.30 -11.94 -56.92
N ARG A 554 -62.03 -12.02 -57.36
CA ARG A 554 -61.64 -12.69 -58.63
C ARG A 554 -61.95 -14.19 -58.69
N ARG A 555 -62.24 -14.85 -57.56
CA ARG A 555 -62.64 -16.27 -57.50
C ARG A 555 -64.15 -16.50 -57.49
N ARG A 556 -64.97 -15.47 -57.23
CA ARG A 556 -66.45 -15.56 -57.28
C ARG A 556 -67.00 -15.54 -58.71
N THR A 557 -66.32 -14.89 -59.66
CA THR A 557 -66.81 -14.70 -61.04
C THR A 557 -66.50 -15.85 -62.02
N ARG A 558 -66.00 -17.00 -61.56
CA ARG A 558 -65.75 -18.19 -62.41
C ARG A 558 -66.05 -19.51 -61.69
N ARG A 559 -67.30 -20.01 -61.82
CA ARG A 559 -67.65 -21.44 -61.71
C ARG A 559 -68.70 -21.81 -62.78
N PRO A 560 -68.77 -23.09 -63.23
CA PRO A 560 -68.99 -23.38 -64.65
C PRO A 560 -70.26 -24.19 -64.98
N GLY A 561 -70.77 -24.03 -66.21
CA GLY A 561 -71.90 -24.77 -66.76
C GLY A 561 -71.56 -25.64 -67.97
N THR A 562 -71.60 -26.97 -67.76
CA THR A 562 -72.08 -28.02 -68.67
C THR A 562 -71.59 -28.17 -70.14
N ARG A 563 -70.87 -29.30 -70.34
CA ARG A 563 -71.09 -30.40 -71.31
C ARG A 563 -70.82 -30.25 -72.84
N ARG A 564 -69.95 -31.18 -73.27
CA ARG A 564 -70.05 -32.16 -74.40
C ARG A 564 -69.61 -31.79 -75.83
N ARG A 565 -68.55 -32.49 -76.24
CA ARG A 565 -68.41 -33.37 -77.44
C ARG A 565 -68.83 -32.83 -78.82
N GLN A 566 -67.84 -32.62 -79.69
CA GLN A 566 -67.50 -33.38 -80.92
C GLN A 566 -66.28 -32.67 -81.56
N ALA A 567 -65.19 -33.28 -82.05
CA ALA A 567 -64.97 -34.47 -82.88
C ALA A 567 -65.06 -34.21 -84.41
N ALA A 568 -63.90 -34.37 -85.06
CA ALA A 568 -63.66 -34.76 -86.45
C ALA A 568 -63.42 -33.69 -87.56
N VAL A 569 -62.54 -34.12 -88.49
CA VAL A 569 -62.28 -33.66 -89.88
C VAL A 569 -61.49 -32.35 -90.07
N LEU A 570 -60.62 -32.11 -91.08
CA LEU A 570 -59.55 -32.79 -91.84
C LEU A 570 -59.21 -31.85 -93.03
N ARG A 571 -57.94 -31.73 -93.46
CA ARG A 571 -57.42 -31.01 -94.66
C ARG A 571 -57.50 -29.46 -94.64
N THR A 572 -56.46 -28.64 -94.85
CA THR A 572 -55.33 -28.55 -95.84
C THR A 572 -55.77 -28.18 -97.27
N PRO A 573 -54.93 -27.56 -98.15
CA PRO A 573 -53.47 -27.28 -98.06
C PRO A 573 -53.01 -25.87 -98.56
N GLY A 574 -51.69 -25.59 -98.52
CA GLY A 574 -51.06 -24.60 -99.42
C GLY A 574 -49.82 -23.86 -98.85
N PRO A 575 -48.79 -23.53 -99.66
CA PRO A 575 -47.42 -23.92 -99.30
C PRO A 575 -46.33 -22.82 -99.39
N ALA A 576 -45.18 -23.04 -98.74
CA ALA A 576 -43.83 -22.92 -99.33
C ALA A 576 -42.73 -23.34 -98.33
N SER A 577 -41.59 -23.81 -98.86
CA SER A 577 -40.36 -24.25 -98.18
C SER A 577 -39.16 -23.49 -98.83
N PRO A 578 -37.87 -23.84 -98.64
CA PRO A 578 -37.16 -24.61 -97.58
C PRO A 578 -36.04 -23.74 -96.93
N ALA A 579 -35.27 -24.16 -95.92
CA ALA A 579 -34.05 -24.99 -95.97
C ALA A 579 -33.22 -24.63 -94.70
N GLN A 580 -32.31 -25.41 -94.10
CA GLN A 580 -31.85 -26.80 -94.25
C GLN A 580 -31.12 -27.20 -92.94
N ARG A 581 -31.12 -28.52 -92.61
CA ARG A 581 -30.04 -29.38 -92.02
C ARG A 581 -29.00 -28.82 -91.01
N ALA A 582 -28.41 -29.60 -90.08
CA ALA A 582 -28.65 -30.96 -89.57
C ALA A 582 -27.62 -31.30 -88.46
N VAL A 583 -27.95 -32.28 -87.59
CA VAL A 583 -27.03 -33.27 -86.95
C VAL A 583 -25.95 -32.75 -85.95
N GLY A 584 -25.81 -33.45 -84.81
CA GLY A 584 -24.66 -33.31 -83.87
C GLY A 584 -23.52 -34.26 -84.26
N PRO A 585 -22.94 -35.05 -83.34
CA PRO A 585 -22.59 -34.79 -81.94
C PRO A 585 -21.08 -35.08 -81.69
N GLY A 586 -20.63 -34.92 -80.44
CA GLY A 586 -19.53 -35.75 -79.89
C GLY A 586 -18.08 -35.30 -80.13
N LEU A 587 -17.19 -35.88 -79.33
CA LEU A 587 -15.75 -35.65 -79.30
C LEU A 587 -15.05 -36.18 -80.57
N ARG A 588 -14.02 -35.47 -81.03
CA ARG A 588 -12.70 -36.06 -81.33
C ARG A 588 -11.61 -35.01 -81.50
N SER A 589 -10.52 -35.18 -80.76
CA SER A 589 -9.24 -34.48 -80.91
C SER A 589 -8.27 -35.28 -81.79
N ARG A 590 -7.29 -34.60 -82.40
CA ARG A 590 -5.96 -35.06 -82.93
C ARG A 590 -5.52 -34.21 -84.15
N PRO A 591 -4.23 -34.19 -84.57
CA PRO A 591 -3.01 -34.23 -83.75
C PRO A 591 -1.84 -33.33 -84.28
N ALA A 592 -0.86 -32.99 -83.44
CA ALA A 592 0.58 -32.91 -83.78
C ALA A 592 1.44 -32.59 -82.53
N LEU A 593 2.69 -33.12 -82.48
CA LEU A 593 3.77 -32.85 -81.50
C LEU A 593 3.48 -33.34 -80.04
N ALA A 594 3.88 -34.56 -79.65
CA ALA A 594 5.21 -34.99 -79.13
C ALA A 594 5.42 -34.64 -77.63
N VAL A 595 5.11 -35.53 -76.66
CA VAL A 595 5.88 -36.72 -76.13
C VAL A 595 6.76 -36.31 -74.93
N GLU A 596 6.37 -36.56 -73.66
CA GLU A 596 6.58 -37.78 -72.81
C GLU A 596 7.79 -37.53 -71.84
N GLU A 597 7.91 -37.92 -70.56
CA GLU A 597 7.24 -38.90 -69.67
C GLU A 597 7.40 -38.51 -68.16
N ALA A 598 6.81 -39.30 -67.23
CA ALA A 598 7.11 -39.57 -65.78
C ALA A 598 7.87 -38.55 -64.86
N GLY A 599 7.65 -38.45 -63.53
CA GLY A 599 6.87 -39.24 -62.56
C GLY A 599 7.71 -39.74 -61.36
N ILE A 600 7.74 -39.01 -60.22
CA ILE A 600 8.43 -39.41 -58.95
C ILE A 600 7.61 -38.95 -57.70
N PRO A 601 7.58 -39.66 -56.54
CA PRO A 601 6.51 -39.52 -55.52
C PRO A 601 6.93 -39.57 -54.00
N LEU A 602 5.93 -39.73 -53.11
CA LEU A 602 5.89 -40.38 -51.76
C LEU A 602 6.56 -39.78 -50.50
N ASP A 603 5.73 -39.31 -49.54
CA ASP A 603 5.24 -39.99 -48.30
C ASP A 603 6.04 -41.08 -47.51
N LEU A 604 5.84 -41.04 -46.17
CA LEU A 604 5.81 -42.12 -45.12
C LEU A 604 6.98 -42.42 -44.12
N GLU A 605 6.59 -42.37 -42.83
CA GLU A 605 6.90 -43.23 -41.65
C GLU A 605 8.33 -43.54 -41.13
N GLY A 606 8.56 -43.24 -39.84
CA GLY A 606 8.58 -44.33 -38.83
C GLY A 606 9.86 -44.64 -38.02
N THR A 607 9.80 -44.31 -36.71
CA THR A 607 10.39 -45.04 -35.54
C THR A 607 11.83 -44.79 -35.02
N ARG A 608 11.85 -44.42 -33.71
CA ARG A 608 12.69 -44.90 -32.58
C ARG A 608 14.15 -44.44 -32.34
N LEU A 609 14.39 -44.19 -31.04
CA LEU A 609 15.67 -44.24 -30.27
C LEU A 609 16.66 -43.10 -30.64
N ASP A 610 17.12 -42.21 -29.76
CA ASP A 610 17.58 -42.37 -28.37
C ASP A 610 17.67 -41.02 -27.59
N ASN A 611 17.57 -41.09 -26.25
CA ASN A 611 18.20 -40.15 -25.30
C ASN A 611 19.68 -40.57 -25.11
N PRO A 612 20.66 -39.79 -24.56
CA PRO A 612 20.53 -38.72 -23.55
C PRO A 612 21.56 -37.55 -23.72
N VAL A 613 21.90 -36.86 -22.61
CA VAL A 613 23.11 -36.03 -22.34
C VAL A 613 23.07 -34.61 -22.95
N GLU A 614 22.83 -33.53 -22.19
CA GLU A 614 23.64 -32.92 -21.11
C GLU A 614 24.85 -32.13 -21.63
N ALA A 615 24.76 -30.79 -21.62
CA ALA A 615 25.91 -29.88 -21.52
C ALA A 615 25.45 -28.44 -21.20
N ASP A 616 25.83 -28.00 -20.00
CA ASP A 616 25.92 -26.61 -19.58
C ASP A 616 26.88 -25.80 -20.49
N ILE A 617 26.73 -24.46 -20.55
CA ILE A 617 27.81 -23.47 -20.39
C ILE A 617 27.33 -22.03 -20.66
N ARG A 618 27.37 -21.27 -19.58
CA ARG A 618 27.44 -19.81 -19.43
C ARG A 618 28.54 -19.16 -20.30
N ALA A 619 28.23 -18.04 -20.98
CA ALA A 619 29.26 -17.11 -21.49
C ALA A 619 28.78 -15.65 -21.47
N GLU A 620 29.72 -14.74 -21.25
CA GLU A 620 29.52 -13.29 -21.08
C GLU A 620 29.39 -12.55 -22.42
N ALA A 621 28.83 -11.34 -22.38
CA ALA A 621 28.93 -10.37 -23.47
C ALA A 621 29.53 -9.06 -22.92
N GLY A 622 30.72 -8.70 -23.39
CA GLY A 622 31.44 -7.49 -22.98
C GLY A 622 31.22 -6.29 -23.89
N ASN A 623 31.82 -5.17 -23.49
CA ASN A 623 31.86 -3.91 -24.23
C ASN A 623 32.44 -4.05 -25.65
N GLN A 624 32.01 -3.16 -26.56
CA GLN A 624 32.91 -2.65 -27.59
C GLN A 624 32.61 -1.18 -27.93
N GLU A 625 33.67 -0.37 -28.02
CA GLU A 625 33.64 1.05 -28.39
C GLU A 625 33.37 1.25 -29.89
N LEU A 626 33.01 2.48 -30.27
CA LEU A 626 33.23 2.98 -31.64
C LEU A 626 33.74 4.42 -31.61
N SER A 627 34.94 4.63 -32.16
CA SER A 627 35.66 5.92 -32.18
C SER A 627 36.11 6.25 -33.60
N ILE A 628 35.69 7.38 -34.17
CA ILE A 628 36.29 7.96 -35.38
C ILE A 628 36.33 9.51 -35.29
N LEU A 629 37.56 10.03 -35.16
CA LEU A 629 38.17 11.25 -35.76
C LEU A 629 37.36 12.58 -35.84
N GLY A 630 37.94 13.76 -35.62
CA GLY A 630 39.34 14.14 -35.33
C GLY A 630 39.62 15.59 -35.80
N GLY A 631 40.52 16.33 -35.13
CA GLY A 631 40.84 17.72 -35.49
C GLY A 631 41.77 18.44 -34.50
N GLU A 632 43.04 18.56 -34.88
CA GLU A 632 44.13 19.34 -34.23
C GLU A 632 43.87 20.88 -34.31
N GLU A 633 44.62 21.81 -33.69
CA GLU A 633 45.99 21.81 -33.12
C GLU A 633 46.22 23.01 -32.14
N ARG A 634 47.38 23.04 -31.45
CA ARG A 634 48.12 24.19 -30.86
C ARG A 634 47.68 24.85 -29.53
N SER A 635 48.45 24.51 -28.49
CA SER A 635 49.13 25.49 -27.60
C SER A 635 50.56 25.75 -28.20
N PRO A 636 51.33 26.81 -27.83
CA PRO A 636 52.00 26.87 -26.52
C PRO A 636 52.27 28.27 -25.94
N ALA A 637 52.79 28.26 -24.70
CA ALA A 637 53.90 29.07 -24.17
C ALA A 637 53.60 29.81 -22.85
N ALA A 638 54.54 29.71 -21.92
CA ALA A 638 54.59 30.44 -20.66
C ALA A 638 55.38 31.75 -20.83
N ASP A 639 55.20 32.72 -19.92
CA ASP A 639 56.35 33.20 -19.15
C ASP A 639 55.97 33.99 -17.89
N ASN A 640 56.98 34.21 -17.05
CA ASN A 640 56.93 34.86 -15.74
C ASN A 640 56.72 36.39 -15.82
N LEU A 641 56.15 36.99 -14.77
CA LEU A 641 56.74 38.16 -14.08
C LEU A 641 56.04 38.47 -12.76
N ALA A 642 56.78 39.09 -11.84
CA ALA A 642 56.37 39.36 -10.46
C ALA A 642 56.23 40.87 -10.18
N ALA A 643 55.53 41.16 -9.08
CA ALA A 643 55.58 42.40 -8.28
C ALA A 643 55.24 43.75 -8.93
N GLU A 644 54.23 44.43 -8.38
CA GLU A 644 54.43 45.78 -7.83
C GLU A 644 53.41 46.09 -6.71
N GLU A 645 53.79 46.97 -5.79
CA GLU A 645 53.03 47.35 -4.59
C GLU A 645 52.20 48.64 -4.78
N ASP A 646 51.32 48.90 -3.81
CA ASP A 646 50.90 50.24 -3.36
C ASP A 646 50.16 51.21 -4.32
N LYS A 647 48.89 51.47 -3.99
CA LYS A 647 48.51 52.75 -3.34
C LYS A 647 47.08 52.81 -2.83
N ALA A 648 46.92 53.38 -1.64
CA ALA A 648 45.64 53.74 -1.05
C ALA A 648 45.07 55.05 -1.62
N VAL A 649 43.74 55.20 -1.62
CA VAL A 649 43.07 56.51 -1.61
C VAL A 649 41.97 56.50 -0.55
N LEU A 650 42.08 57.46 0.36
CA LEU A 650 41.17 57.75 1.47
C LEU A 650 40.24 58.91 1.07
N VAL A 651 38.94 58.81 1.39
CA VAL A 651 38.07 60.00 1.57
C VAL A 651 37.16 59.77 2.77
N GLU A 652 37.37 60.55 3.83
CA GLU A 652 36.49 60.61 5.01
C GLU A 652 35.34 61.62 4.82
N ALA A 653 34.21 61.41 5.52
CA ALA A 653 33.39 62.51 6.04
C ALA A 653 32.56 62.10 7.28
N ARG A 654 33.06 62.49 8.46
CA ARG A 654 32.44 62.78 9.79
C ARG A 654 30.92 62.57 10.01
N ILE A 655 30.47 61.93 11.11
CA ILE A 655 30.35 62.43 12.53
C ILE A 655 29.29 63.57 12.64
N GLN A 656 28.34 63.74 13.60
CA GLN A 656 28.05 63.35 15.01
C GLN A 656 26.49 63.40 15.20
N ALA A 657 25.80 63.12 16.33
CA ALA A 657 25.80 62.10 17.39
C ALA A 657 24.55 62.35 18.30
N GLY A 658 24.22 61.50 19.30
CA GLY A 658 23.17 61.78 20.28
C GLY A 658 22.84 60.63 21.25
N GLN A 659 23.20 60.78 22.53
CA GLN A 659 22.94 59.84 23.63
C GLN A 659 21.66 60.18 24.41
N GLU A 660 21.14 59.16 25.13
CA GLU A 660 20.41 59.23 26.41
C GLU A 660 19.11 60.04 26.54
N ALA A 661 18.04 59.36 26.99
CA ALA A 661 17.57 59.48 28.37
C ALA A 661 16.54 58.39 28.74
N VAL A 662 16.64 57.88 29.97
CA VAL A 662 15.68 56.95 30.59
C VAL A 662 14.73 57.73 31.49
N GLN A 663 13.42 57.46 31.42
CA GLN A 663 12.48 57.95 32.43
C GLN A 663 11.38 56.92 32.72
N LYS A 664 11.34 56.41 33.96
CA LYS A 664 10.19 55.70 34.56
C LYS A 664 9.33 56.74 35.31
N PRO A 665 8.04 56.51 35.55
CA PRO A 665 7.67 56.01 36.89
C PRO A 665 6.47 55.03 36.93
N ASP A 666 6.29 54.38 38.07
CA ASP A 666 5.12 53.54 38.41
C ASP A 666 3.86 54.37 38.74
N SER A 667 2.65 53.82 38.51
CA SER A 667 1.65 53.59 39.58
C SER A 667 0.28 53.02 39.13
N THR A 668 0.02 51.79 39.57
CA THR A 668 -1.18 51.34 40.33
C THR A 668 -2.62 51.86 40.03
N LYS A 669 -3.49 50.88 39.68
CA LYS A 669 -4.89 50.63 40.17
C LYS A 669 -6.15 51.20 39.46
N MET A 670 -7.16 50.31 39.40
CA MET A 670 -8.64 50.48 39.38
C MET A 670 -9.43 50.64 38.06
N ALA A 671 -10.06 49.52 37.66
CA ALA A 671 -11.51 49.30 37.43
C ALA A 671 -12.33 50.03 36.33
N GLY A 672 -13.20 49.25 35.66
CA GLY A 672 -14.18 49.65 34.64
C GLY A 672 -13.87 49.01 33.29
N ARG A 673 -14.31 47.79 32.96
CA ARG A 673 -15.69 47.35 32.60
C ARG A 673 -16.34 48.21 31.53
N GLU A 674 -16.20 47.78 30.27
CA GLU A 674 -17.28 47.78 29.30
C GLU A 674 -17.18 46.52 28.42
N THR A 675 -18.34 46.04 27.96
CA THR A 675 -18.55 44.71 27.37
C THR A 675 -19.07 44.86 25.95
N GLU A 676 -18.54 44.09 25.01
CA GLU A 676 -19.22 43.85 23.74
C GLU A 676 -19.15 42.35 23.40
N ASP A 677 -20.25 41.65 23.66
CA ASP A 677 -20.43 40.24 23.36
C ASP A 677 -20.74 40.04 21.88
N THR A 678 -20.11 39.05 21.24
CA THR A 678 -20.79 38.26 20.19
C THR A 678 -20.52 36.76 20.40
N PRO A 679 -21.52 35.88 20.20
CA PRO A 679 -21.51 34.56 20.82
C PRO A 679 -21.14 33.44 19.84
N VAL A 680 -20.37 32.45 20.31
CA VAL A 680 -20.29 31.13 19.65
C VAL A 680 -20.53 30.03 20.68
N LEU A 681 -21.64 29.33 20.44
CA LEU A 681 -22.24 28.26 21.23
C LEU A 681 -21.26 27.23 21.81
N GLU A 682 -21.31 27.08 23.12
CA GLU A 682 -20.86 25.90 23.84
C GLU A 682 -21.99 24.84 23.78
N GLU A 683 -21.74 23.65 23.22
CA GLU A 683 -22.75 22.58 23.19
C GLU A 683 -22.22 21.19 23.59
N ALA A 684 -22.67 20.78 24.78
CA ALA A 684 -23.01 19.43 25.24
C ALA A 684 -22.08 18.23 24.97
N ALA A 685 -21.53 17.68 26.05
CA ALA A 685 -20.93 16.34 26.07
C ALA A 685 -21.97 15.20 26.15
N ARG A 686 -21.74 14.10 25.42
CA ARG A 686 -22.09 12.66 25.69
C ARG A 686 -22.00 11.81 24.42
N PRO A 687 -21.92 10.46 24.50
CA PRO A 687 -21.30 9.62 25.54
C PRO A 687 -20.30 8.60 24.92
N ASP A 688 -19.61 7.85 25.78
CA ASP A 688 -18.70 6.78 25.35
C ASP A 688 -19.40 5.67 24.54
N SER A 689 -18.74 5.18 23.48
CA SER A 689 -19.02 3.86 22.91
C SER A 689 -17.72 3.11 22.66
N THR A 690 -17.50 2.06 23.43
CA THR A 690 -16.33 1.19 23.36
C THR A 690 -16.41 0.26 22.15
N THR A 691 -15.54 0.45 21.16
CA THR A 691 -15.16 -0.62 20.21
C THR A 691 -13.67 -0.52 19.88
N ASN A 692 -12.90 -1.50 20.35
CA ASN A 692 -11.51 -1.67 19.94
C ASN A 692 -11.46 -2.10 18.46
N GLY A 693 -10.62 -1.45 17.66
CA GLY A 693 -10.41 -1.80 16.26
C GLY A 693 -9.24 -1.04 15.66
N GLU A 694 -8.13 -1.74 15.44
CA GLU A 694 -6.90 -1.17 14.87
C GLU A 694 -7.10 -0.79 13.40
N THR A 695 -7.19 0.51 13.10
CA THR A 695 -7.21 0.99 11.71
C THR A 695 -5.79 1.30 11.23
N ASN A 696 -5.18 0.33 10.55
CA ASN A 696 -4.16 0.67 9.56
C ASN A 696 -4.82 1.56 8.49
N ASN A 697 -4.20 2.71 8.16
CA ASN A 697 -4.69 3.70 7.18
C ASN A 697 -4.61 3.21 5.71
N ARG A 698 -4.91 1.94 5.46
CA ARG A 698 -4.80 1.25 4.17
C ARG A 698 -6.14 0.71 3.64
N GLY A 699 -7.17 0.66 4.49
CA GLY A 699 -8.53 0.26 4.12
C GLY A 699 -9.49 1.40 3.75
N ASN A 700 -9.01 2.65 3.64
CA ASN A 700 -9.87 3.83 3.53
C ASN A 700 -10.47 4.08 2.12
N PHE A 701 -10.28 3.17 1.15
CA PHE A 701 -10.78 3.35 -0.22
C PHE A 701 -12.27 2.99 -0.41
N THR A 702 -12.88 2.25 0.52
CA THR A 702 -14.30 1.85 0.47
C THR A 702 -15.17 2.51 1.55
N ARG A 703 -14.57 3.08 2.60
CA ARG A 703 -15.30 3.61 3.76
C ARG A 703 -15.60 5.11 3.65
N ASN A 704 -16.52 5.47 2.76
CA ASN A 704 -17.36 6.68 2.89
C ASN A 704 -18.57 6.69 1.94
N LEU A 705 -19.29 5.57 1.86
CA LEU A 705 -20.74 5.65 1.68
C LEU A 705 -21.36 5.77 3.06
N ASN A 706 -21.60 7.00 3.51
CA ASN A 706 -22.61 7.26 4.53
C ASN A 706 -23.97 6.85 3.94
N LYS A 707 -24.30 5.55 4.05
CA LYS A 707 -25.68 5.10 3.95
C LYS A 707 -26.39 5.68 5.17
N GLU A 708 -26.90 6.90 5.01
CA GLU A 708 -27.95 7.42 5.87
C GLU A 708 -29.01 6.32 6.02
N ALA A 709 -29.41 6.00 7.25
CA ALA A 709 -30.36 4.91 7.48
C ALA A 709 -31.61 5.14 6.63
N ASP A 710 -32.14 4.09 5.99
CA ASP A 710 -33.24 4.21 5.02
C ASP A 710 -34.46 4.95 5.59
N GLU A 711 -34.72 4.82 6.89
CA GLU A 711 -35.74 5.62 7.59
C GLU A 711 -35.51 7.13 7.45
N SER A 712 -34.28 7.61 7.64
CA SER A 712 -33.95 9.03 7.58
C SER A 712 -34.13 9.61 6.17
N VAL A 713 -33.80 8.84 5.13
CA VAL A 713 -34.02 9.20 3.73
C VAL A 713 -35.53 9.22 3.41
N ALA A 714 -36.26 8.14 3.75
CA ALA A 714 -37.71 8.05 3.58
C ALA A 714 -38.48 9.18 4.30
N LYS A 715 -38.01 9.56 5.50
CA LYS A 715 -38.55 10.66 6.31
C LYS A 715 -38.25 12.03 5.70
N LYS A 716 -37.02 12.28 5.23
CA LYS A 716 -36.65 13.52 4.51
C LYS A 716 -37.49 13.70 3.23
N MET A 717 -37.66 12.64 2.44
CA MET A 717 -38.48 12.67 1.22
C MET A 717 -39.97 12.90 1.52
N PHE A 718 -40.50 12.34 2.61
CA PHE A 718 -41.85 12.65 3.09
C PHE A 718 -42.00 14.13 3.50
N LEU A 719 -41.09 14.64 4.34
CA LEU A 719 -41.12 16.04 4.79
C LEU A 719 -40.96 17.03 3.64
N GLY A 720 -40.07 16.75 2.67
CA GLY A 720 -39.93 17.55 1.46
C GLY A 720 -41.19 17.54 0.59
N GLY A 721 -41.91 16.41 0.51
CA GLY A 721 -43.16 16.31 -0.23
C GLY A 721 -44.27 17.24 0.28
N LEU A 722 -44.25 17.56 1.59
CA LEU A 722 -45.21 18.50 2.20
C LEU A 722 -45.02 19.95 1.71
N ALA A 723 -43.87 20.31 1.13
CA ALA A 723 -43.63 21.61 0.52
C ALA A 723 -44.26 21.74 -0.89
N PHE A 724 -45.54 21.32 -1.02
CA PHE A 724 -46.30 21.32 -2.28
C PHE A 724 -45.66 20.49 -3.41
N LEU A 725 -44.93 19.43 -3.08
CA LEU A 725 -44.18 18.58 -4.03
C LEU A 725 -44.77 17.16 -4.11
N PRO A 726 -45.97 16.95 -4.69
CA PRO A 726 -46.61 15.64 -4.76
C PRO A 726 -45.78 14.60 -5.54
N TRP A 727 -45.02 15.05 -6.55
CA TRP A 727 -44.09 14.16 -7.28
C TRP A 727 -43.00 13.58 -6.38
N LEU A 728 -42.52 14.32 -5.37
CA LEU A 728 -41.51 13.82 -4.43
C LEU A 728 -42.09 12.73 -3.51
N HIS A 729 -43.36 12.87 -3.09
CA HIS A 729 -44.08 11.78 -2.42
C HIS A 729 -44.21 10.53 -3.30
N LEU A 730 -44.48 10.67 -4.61
CA LEU A 730 -44.55 9.53 -5.52
C LEU A 730 -43.19 8.86 -5.72
N VAL A 731 -42.10 9.63 -5.86
CA VAL A 731 -40.74 9.07 -5.96
C VAL A 731 -40.39 8.27 -4.71
N ASN A 732 -40.76 8.74 -3.51
CA ASN A 732 -40.56 8.00 -2.26
C ASN A 732 -41.26 6.61 -2.28
N VAL A 733 -42.47 6.54 -2.83
CA VAL A 733 -43.24 5.28 -2.98
C VAL A 733 -42.63 4.35 -4.03
N ILE A 734 -42.09 4.89 -5.13
CA ILE A 734 -41.44 4.09 -6.18
C ILE A 734 -40.10 3.53 -5.69
N PHE A 735 -39.31 4.33 -4.97
CA PHE A 735 -38.01 3.94 -4.43
C PHE A 735 -38.17 2.79 -3.42
N TYR A 736 -39.08 2.93 -2.46
CA TYR A 736 -39.38 1.90 -1.45
C TYR A 736 -40.52 0.95 -1.84
N ARG A 737 -40.68 0.66 -3.15
CA ARG A 737 -41.79 -0.19 -3.68
C ARG A 737 -41.88 -1.58 -3.05
N LYS A 738 -40.77 -2.15 -2.59
CA LYS A 738 -40.74 -3.48 -1.95
C LYS A 738 -41.35 -3.41 -0.55
N GLN A 739 -40.91 -2.44 0.25
CA GLN A 739 -41.41 -2.15 1.60
C GLN A 739 -42.87 -1.67 1.60
N PHE A 740 -43.32 -0.99 0.54
CA PHE A 740 -44.73 -0.64 0.39
C PHE A 740 -45.64 -1.88 0.25
N MET A 741 -45.19 -2.91 -0.46
CA MET A 741 -45.93 -4.15 -0.71
C MET A 741 -45.79 -5.18 0.42
N ASP A 742 -44.61 -5.28 1.03
CA ASP A 742 -44.34 -6.22 2.12
C ASP A 742 -44.08 -5.48 3.45
N PRO A 743 -45.05 -5.49 4.38
CA PRO A 743 -44.94 -4.77 5.65
C PRO A 743 -44.02 -5.44 6.68
N THR A 744 -43.42 -6.60 6.37
CA THR A 744 -42.61 -7.37 7.33
C THR A 744 -41.13 -6.94 7.36
N ILE A 745 -40.67 -6.17 6.37
CA ILE A 745 -39.25 -5.84 6.18
C ILE A 745 -38.76 -4.77 7.16
N ASP A 746 -39.46 -3.64 7.24
CA ASP A 746 -39.14 -2.53 8.16
C ASP A 746 -40.40 -1.70 8.47
N PRO A 747 -40.88 -1.67 9.73
CA PRO A 747 -42.11 -0.96 10.08
C PRO A 747 -41.97 0.58 10.05
N THR A 748 -40.78 1.16 10.29
CA THR A 748 -40.64 2.63 10.36
C THR A 748 -40.59 3.23 8.95
N VAL A 749 -39.79 2.67 8.05
CA VAL A 749 -39.76 3.03 6.63
C VAL A 749 -41.14 2.87 6.00
N THR A 750 -41.82 1.73 6.24
CA THR A 750 -43.16 1.46 5.71
C THR A 750 -44.19 2.51 6.15
N MET A 751 -44.07 3.06 7.38
CA MET A 751 -44.94 4.14 7.86
C MET A 751 -44.76 5.43 7.03
N TRP A 752 -43.52 5.86 6.80
CA TRP A 752 -43.23 7.09 6.04
C TRP A 752 -43.60 6.98 4.55
N VAL A 753 -43.42 5.79 3.97
CA VAL A 753 -43.80 5.50 2.58
C VAL A 753 -45.32 5.48 2.41
N ARG A 754 -46.08 4.86 3.33
CA ARG A 754 -47.55 4.90 3.31
C ARG A 754 -48.09 6.32 3.55
N ARG A 755 -47.48 7.11 4.43
CA ARG A 755 -47.81 8.54 4.60
C ARG A 755 -47.54 9.35 3.33
N SER A 756 -46.46 9.05 2.61
CA SER A 756 -46.18 9.67 1.30
C SER A 756 -47.23 9.31 0.25
N PHE A 757 -47.65 8.05 0.17
CA PHE A 757 -48.74 7.63 -0.73
C PHE A 757 -50.05 8.37 -0.44
N MET A 758 -50.44 8.47 0.84
CA MET A 758 -51.63 9.25 1.24
C MET A 758 -51.50 10.74 0.89
N GLY A 759 -50.32 11.33 1.10
CA GLY A 759 -50.04 12.72 0.71
C GLY A 759 -50.13 12.95 -0.80
N PHE A 760 -49.59 12.04 -1.61
CA PHE A 760 -49.73 12.07 -3.07
C PHE A 760 -51.19 11.98 -3.52
N CYS A 761 -51.96 11.04 -2.96
CA CYS A 761 -53.40 10.92 -3.26
C CYS A 761 -54.19 12.17 -2.87
N PHE A 762 -53.93 12.74 -1.68
CA PHE A 762 -54.58 13.98 -1.23
C PHE A 762 -54.32 15.15 -2.18
N TRP A 763 -53.05 15.40 -2.51
CA TRP A 763 -52.66 16.46 -3.46
C TRP A 763 -53.23 16.23 -4.86
N THR A 764 -53.29 14.97 -5.32
CA THR A 764 -53.87 14.63 -6.64
C THR A 764 -55.37 14.91 -6.67
N VAL A 765 -56.12 14.54 -5.62
CA VAL A 765 -57.56 14.84 -5.51
C VAL A 765 -57.80 16.35 -5.45
N LEU A 766 -57.03 17.08 -4.64
CA LEU A 766 -57.16 18.54 -4.53
C LEU A 766 -56.81 19.25 -5.85
N PHE A 767 -55.76 18.81 -6.54
CA PHE A 767 -55.39 19.33 -7.86
C PHE A 767 -56.46 19.02 -8.92
N VAL A 768 -56.97 17.79 -8.98
CA VAL A 768 -58.04 17.43 -9.94
C VAL A 768 -59.33 18.20 -9.65
N ALA A 769 -59.71 18.37 -8.38
CA ALA A 769 -60.86 19.18 -7.99
C ALA A 769 -60.68 20.65 -8.39
N TRP A 770 -59.48 21.21 -8.18
CA TRP A 770 -59.15 22.57 -8.63
C TRP A 770 -59.17 22.70 -10.15
N VAL A 771 -58.59 21.75 -10.89
CA VAL A 771 -58.63 21.72 -12.36
C VAL A 771 -60.07 21.63 -12.88
N LEU A 772 -60.93 20.80 -12.28
CA LEU A 772 -62.34 20.70 -12.68
C LEU A 772 -63.11 22.00 -12.38
N LEU A 773 -62.91 22.60 -11.20
CA LEU A 773 -63.53 23.88 -10.84
C LEU A 773 -63.07 25.01 -11.77
N PHE A 774 -61.77 25.04 -12.10
CA PHE A 774 -61.19 25.96 -13.07
C PHE A 774 -61.82 25.74 -14.45
N GLN A 775 -61.74 24.54 -15.03
CA GLN A 775 -62.24 24.24 -16.38
C GLN A 775 -63.74 24.53 -16.55
N LEU A 776 -64.56 24.31 -15.52
CA LEU A 776 -66.00 24.56 -15.58
C LEU A 776 -66.37 26.05 -15.36
N ASN A 777 -65.72 26.73 -14.41
CA ASN A 777 -66.22 28.02 -13.90
C ASN A 777 -65.27 29.22 -14.11
N TRP A 778 -64.11 29.05 -14.77
CA TRP A 778 -63.13 30.15 -14.94
C TRP A 778 -63.69 31.39 -15.66
N LYS A 779 -64.63 31.21 -16.60
CA LYS A 779 -65.33 32.31 -17.27
C LYS A 779 -66.25 33.04 -16.28
N ASP A 780 -67.08 32.31 -15.54
CA ASP A 780 -68.06 32.86 -14.60
C ASP A 780 -67.41 33.60 -13.41
N PHE A 781 -66.25 33.14 -12.95
CA PHE A 781 -65.47 33.82 -11.90
C PHE A 781 -64.55 34.95 -12.41
N GLY A 782 -64.55 35.24 -13.72
CA GLY A 782 -63.74 36.33 -14.30
C GLY A 782 -62.22 36.10 -14.22
N TRP A 783 -61.76 34.84 -14.14
CA TRP A 783 -60.35 34.48 -13.93
C TRP A 783 -59.45 34.63 -15.18
N GLN A 784 -59.86 35.44 -16.16
CA GLN A 784 -59.16 35.62 -17.44
C GLN A 784 -57.69 36.05 -17.26
N SER A 785 -57.38 36.86 -16.24
CA SER A 785 -56.01 37.30 -15.93
C SER A 785 -55.09 36.23 -15.33
N LEU A 786 -55.65 35.10 -14.88
CA LEU A 786 -54.92 33.95 -14.33
C LEU A 786 -54.65 32.87 -15.40
N VAL A 787 -55.25 32.98 -16.58
CA VAL A 787 -55.12 31.99 -17.65
C VAL A 787 -53.94 32.36 -18.57
N MET A 788 -52.88 31.56 -18.56
CA MET A 788 -51.71 31.77 -19.44
C MET A 788 -52.04 31.56 -20.93
N VAL A 789 -53.06 30.76 -21.25
CA VAL A 789 -53.55 30.50 -22.62
C VAL A 789 -55.08 30.55 -22.60
N VAL A 790 -55.65 31.69 -23.00
CA VAL A 790 -57.10 31.85 -23.16
C VAL A 790 -57.50 31.14 -24.46
N PRO A 791 -58.38 30.11 -24.44
CA PRO A 791 -58.89 29.51 -25.66
C PRO A 791 -59.87 30.46 -26.37
N ASP A 792 -59.75 30.56 -27.70
CA ASP A 792 -60.66 31.32 -28.55
C ASP A 792 -62.11 30.78 -28.44
N GLU A 793 -63.11 31.65 -28.57
CA GLU A 793 -64.49 31.32 -28.15
C GLU A 793 -65.23 30.31 -29.05
N ASP A 794 -64.68 29.95 -30.21
CA ASP A 794 -65.37 29.25 -31.31
C ASP A 794 -65.12 27.72 -31.41
N GLU A 795 -64.57 27.06 -30.38
CA GLU A 795 -64.41 25.58 -30.36
C GLU A 795 -65.48 24.82 -29.51
N ASN A 796 -66.54 25.49 -29.04
CA ASN A 796 -67.70 24.83 -28.43
C ASN A 796 -68.74 24.34 -29.47
N ALA A 797 -68.27 23.74 -30.56
CA ALA A 797 -69.09 23.17 -31.64
C ALA A 797 -69.27 21.65 -31.54
N GLY A 798 -69.59 21.15 -30.34
CA GLY A 798 -70.04 19.77 -30.10
C GLY A 798 -68.96 18.74 -29.73
N TRP A 799 -69.44 17.64 -29.14
CA TRP A 799 -68.68 16.41 -28.85
C TRP A 799 -68.40 15.58 -30.11
#